data_AF-A0A4U0Q7T0-F1
#
_entry.id   AF-A0A4U0Q7T0-F1
#
_cell.length_a   1.000
_cell.length_b   1.000
_cell.length_c   1.000
_cell.angle_alpha   90.00
_cell.angle_beta   90.00
_cell.angle_gamma   90.00
#
_symmetry.space_group_name_H-M   'P 1'
#
loop_
_entity.id
_entity.type
_entity.pdbx_description
1 polymer ?
#
loop_
_entity_poly.entity_id
_entity_poly.type
_entity_poly.pdbx_seq_one_letter_code
_entity_poly.pdbx_strand_id
1 'polypeptide(L)'
;MEQLILLNENSPNYSEMYDRYWSSPERVGESSADLSTVSDRIVALCGMGNILDIGSGEGRLVEALLRQGFDAHGIDVSEEVVARSNSRIPGRFHHGSVLDLPFEDNAYFTVVSTDCLEHIAPQDIPSALSEIHRICQKNVLLQIATTQDRDGHWHLTIEGRAWWERRCLEAGFHKHPGYYRLNDYESLNRDSWQIYIFLEKIPNAVVAKHPLIALEAERDLHMDMLREVGERSDAHVIRYHWAANYLKPGDRVLDAACGLGYGGHVLRHLTAAAKVTGIDGSANSIEYAKALYGSDTTRAEYLCGMLPEALSSFEDGSFDVVVSFETLEHVEDPVGLLKEFYRVLTPGGRIIVSVPNDWSDETGEDPNPYHLHVYDWQKLKNQLGNQFILENALAQTASRCKVKAKNNTWEARGRVLQPVPWTDESPLDCEWWLMTAMKSPLDNTIPYDERVFSNVLESKHPSLQYKKYFSNPWLMHSMVNVEYRIKDLIALGDLARDVMKAYPADTNDYAAALCVSAYIFLQKTTTFNNEASTLLAEIGAFAKRQINSPMALRWKVSLLFVKAKIFEASGQLEKAQLTYRECSEIEVGDFGVHLATKTTEGAFLAGKLAYGLGNIAAAREAWTHGINLGSKLLEARLEDITINTEFPNLFNHGDGVREYAVAWDNIARCANGLHLLQRGTVIDHFVLNNSLQTEYAGVTVDLISVRKVLENRTHELECSRATVVERTNALEQASQDLISRTEDLVNTRAILKERTEALERVSHDLISRTEELVNTRATLKERTEALEQVSHDLISRTEELVNTRAALKERTDALEQVSDDLISRTEELVNARAALKERTDALEQVSGDLISRTEELVNARVTPKERTEALAQVSDDLISRTEELVKLRATLKERTEALEQVSGDLISRTEELVNTRTTSKERTEALEQVSDDLISRTEELVKLRATLKERTEALEQVSHDLISRTEELVNTRATSKERTEALAQVSHDLMSRTEELVNARTTSKERTEALEQVSQDLASRTEELVNTRTLLKERTEMLEQVSRDLAASNEELATLRETLKPNG
;
A
#
# COMPACT_ATOMS: atom_id res chain seq x y z
N MET A 1 19.01 -33.78 3.10
CA MET A 1 19.64 -34.41 1.91
C MET A 1 18.88 -35.65 1.46
N GLU A 2 18.55 -36.63 2.33
CA GLU A 2 17.83 -37.85 1.89
C GLU A 2 16.32 -37.67 1.62
N GLN A 3 15.68 -36.59 2.08
CA GLN A 3 14.28 -36.26 1.73
C GLN A 3 14.11 -35.51 0.40
N LEU A 4 15.20 -35.06 -0.24
CA LEU A 4 15.18 -34.31 -1.51
C LEU A 4 15.09 -35.20 -2.76
N ILE A 5 15.27 -36.52 -2.61
CA ILE A 5 15.40 -37.46 -3.75
C ILE A 5 14.05 -38.12 -4.13
N LEU A 6 12.98 -37.92 -3.36
CA LEU A 6 11.71 -38.65 -3.54
C LEU A 6 10.54 -37.84 -4.14
N LEU A 7 10.76 -36.65 -4.72
CA LEU A 7 9.69 -35.78 -5.25
C LEU A 7 9.70 -35.57 -6.79
N ASN A 8 10.59 -36.23 -7.54
CA ASN A 8 10.88 -35.87 -8.94
C ASN A 8 9.94 -36.43 -10.03
N GLU A 9 8.77 -36.99 -9.73
CA GLU A 9 7.90 -37.57 -10.77
C GLU A 9 6.90 -36.59 -11.42
N ASN A 10 6.83 -35.31 -10.99
CA ASN A 10 5.85 -34.32 -11.52
C ASN A 10 6.41 -32.93 -11.88
N SER A 11 7.73 -32.68 -11.86
CA SER A 11 8.28 -31.36 -12.23
C SER A 11 8.27 -31.13 -13.75
N PRO A 12 7.86 -29.94 -14.25
CA PRO A 12 7.87 -29.62 -15.67
C PRO A 12 9.27 -29.74 -16.29
N ASN A 13 9.35 -30.18 -17.55
CA ASN A 13 10.60 -30.10 -18.32
C ASN A 13 10.77 -28.66 -18.86
N TYR A 14 11.37 -27.79 -18.04
CA TYR A 14 11.55 -26.37 -18.37
C TYR A 14 12.36 -26.16 -19.65
N SER A 15 13.44 -26.92 -19.87
CA SER A 15 14.29 -26.80 -21.07
C SER A 15 13.49 -27.09 -22.34
N GLU A 16 12.77 -28.22 -22.40
CA GLU A 16 11.95 -28.55 -23.58
C GLU A 16 10.84 -27.53 -23.83
N MET A 17 10.21 -27.04 -22.76
CA MET A 17 9.15 -26.04 -22.84
C MET A 17 9.65 -24.72 -23.43
N TYR A 18 10.78 -24.22 -22.93
CA TYR A 18 11.33 -22.94 -23.38
C TYR A 18 12.08 -23.03 -24.71
N ASP A 19 12.75 -24.13 -25.03
CA ASP A 19 13.31 -24.34 -26.38
C ASP A 19 12.20 -24.33 -27.43
N ARG A 20 11.04 -24.93 -27.13
CA ARG A 20 9.87 -24.87 -28.01
C ARG A 20 9.34 -23.45 -28.18
N TYR A 21 9.29 -22.67 -27.10
CA TYR A 21 8.90 -21.26 -27.13
C TYR A 21 9.87 -20.42 -27.98
N TRP A 22 11.17 -20.51 -27.72
CA TRP A 22 12.21 -19.70 -28.39
C TRP A 22 12.46 -20.08 -29.85
N SER A 23 12.16 -21.33 -30.21
CA SER A 23 12.18 -21.83 -31.60
C SER A 23 10.93 -21.45 -32.40
N SER A 24 9.86 -20.95 -31.75
CA SER A 24 8.62 -20.61 -32.44
C SER A 24 8.76 -19.30 -33.25
N PRO A 25 8.42 -19.31 -34.56
CA PRO A 25 8.40 -18.10 -35.39
C PRO A 25 7.24 -17.16 -35.05
N GLU A 26 6.20 -17.65 -34.37
CA GLU A 26 5.02 -16.87 -33.94
C GLU A 26 5.15 -16.38 -32.49
N ARG A 27 6.36 -16.38 -31.90
CA ARG A 27 6.53 -15.96 -30.51
C ARG A 27 6.01 -14.52 -30.30
N VAL A 28 5.16 -14.37 -29.29
CA VAL A 28 4.70 -13.07 -28.81
C VAL A 28 5.33 -12.89 -27.44
N GLY A 29 6.39 -12.09 -27.37
CA GLY A 29 7.02 -11.67 -26.13
C GLY A 29 7.15 -10.16 -26.15
N GLU A 30 6.38 -9.49 -25.31
CA GLU A 30 6.61 -8.07 -25.02
C GLU A 30 7.62 -7.99 -23.86
N SER A 31 8.55 -7.04 -23.90
CA SER A 31 9.41 -6.76 -22.76
C SER A 31 8.51 -6.28 -21.61
N SER A 32 8.48 -7.04 -20.52
CA SER A 32 7.74 -6.77 -19.30
C SER A 32 8.20 -5.49 -18.58
N ALA A 33 9.46 -5.10 -18.76
CA ALA A 33 10.02 -3.89 -18.15
C ALA A 33 10.84 -3.06 -19.14
N ASP A 34 11.00 -1.78 -18.82
CA ASP A 34 12.07 -0.96 -19.38
C ASP A 34 13.40 -1.38 -18.75
N LEU A 35 14.14 -2.20 -19.49
CA LEU A 35 15.39 -2.79 -19.03
C LEU A 35 16.50 -1.75 -18.78
N SER A 36 16.38 -0.54 -19.35
CA SER A 36 17.30 0.55 -19.01
C SER A 36 17.05 1.03 -17.59
N THR A 37 15.78 1.24 -17.22
CA THR A 37 15.37 1.56 -15.85
C THR A 37 15.77 0.46 -14.85
N VAL A 38 15.63 -0.81 -15.22
CA VAL A 38 16.03 -1.94 -14.36
C VAL A 38 17.56 -1.98 -14.17
N SER A 39 18.32 -1.81 -15.25
CA SER A 39 19.79 -1.68 -15.20
C SER A 39 20.21 -0.53 -14.29
N ASP A 40 19.63 0.66 -14.43
CA ASP A 40 19.95 1.82 -13.60
C ASP A 40 19.69 1.56 -12.12
N ARG A 41 18.59 0.86 -11.78
CA ARG A 41 18.30 0.43 -10.40
C ARG A 41 19.35 -0.53 -9.87
N ILE A 42 19.73 -1.55 -10.65
CA ILE A 42 20.76 -2.53 -10.27
C ILE A 42 22.08 -1.81 -9.99
N VAL A 43 22.51 -0.94 -10.92
CA VAL A 43 23.75 -0.16 -10.80
C VAL A 43 23.74 0.73 -9.56
N ALA A 44 22.63 1.43 -9.30
CA ALA A 44 22.50 2.33 -8.16
C ALA A 44 22.54 1.61 -6.80
N LEU A 45 22.17 0.34 -6.73
CA LEU A 45 21.95 -0.38 -5.46
C LEU A 45 22.98 -1.45 -5.17
N CYS A 46 23.44 -2.17 -6.19
CA CYS A 46 24.29 -3.34 -6.02
C CYS A 46 25.79 -3.00 -6.03
N GLY A 47 26.16 -1.78 -6.47
CA GLY A 47 27.55 -1.36 -6.61
C GLY A 47 28.30 -2.10 -7.73
N MET A 48 29.55 -1.70 -7.98
CA MET A 48 30.40 -2.31 -9.02
C MET A 48 30.79 -3.75 -8.65
N GLY A 49 30.59 -4.69 -9.57
CA GLY A 49 30.95 -6.10 -9.41
C GLY A 49 30.58 -6.92 -10.64
N ASN A 50 30.92 -8.21 -10.64
CA ASN A 50 30.41 -9.13 -11.64
C ASN A 50 28.95 -9.50 -11.33
N ILE A 51 28.14 -9.60 -12.39
CA ILE A 51 26.69 -9.77 -12.28
C ILE A 51 26.27 -10.98 -13.11
N LEU A 52 25.42 -11.83 -12.55
CA LEU A 52 24.71 -12.87 -13.29
C LEU A 52 23.22 -12.55 -13.40
N ASP A 53 22.70 -12.54 -14.61
CA ASP A 53 21.27 -12.46 -14.93
C ASP A 53 20.69 -13.86 -15.18
N ILE A 54 19.78 -14.31 -14.30
CA ILE A 54 19.12 -15.62 -14.37
C ILE A 54 17.78 -15.51 -15.09
N GLY A 55 17.62 -16.31 -16.13
CA GLY A 55 16.50 -16.19 -17.06
C GLY A 55 16.75 -15.08 -18.07
N SER A 56 18.00 -14.97 -18.53
CA SER A 56 18.45 -13.81 -19.32
C SER A 56 17.74 -13.63 -20.66
N GLY A 57 17.07 -14.67 -21.18
CA GLY A 57 16.35 -14.65 -22.45
C GLY A 57 17.23 -14.13 -23.59
N GLU A 58 16.77 -13.07 -24.27
CA GLU A 58 17.55 -12.41 -25.31
C GLU A 58 18.74 -11.57 -24.77
N GLY A 59 19.05 -11.60 -23.48
CA GLY A 59 20.26 -10.99 -22.92
C GLY A 59 20.27 -9.46 -22.90
N ARG A 60 19.09 -8.84 -22.94
CA ARG A 60 18.93 -7.39 -23.04
C ARG A 60 19.37 -6.66 -21.77
N LEU A 61 19.13 -7.24 -20.60
CA LEU A 61 19.62 -6.70 -19.34
C LEU A 61 21.15 -6.77 -19.26
N VAL A 62 21.73 -7.91 -19.64
CA VAL A 62 23.19 -8.07 -19.77
C VAL A 62 23.79 -7.03 -20.73
N GLU A 63 23.16 -6.79 -21.88
CA GLU A 63 23.57 -5.74 -22.83
C GLU A 63 23.53 -4.34 -22.19
N ALA A 64 22.47 -4.01 -21.45
CA ALA A 64 22.32 -2.74 -20.76
C ALA A 64 23.41 -2.54 -19.69
N LEU A 65 23.68 -3.56 -18.87
CA LEU A 65 24.72 -3.55 -17.84
C LEU A 65 26.13 -3.42 -18.44
N LEU A 66 26.42 -4.14 -19.54
CA LEU A 66 27.69 -4.02 -20.27
C LEU A 66 27.92 -2.61 -20.81
N ARG A 67 26.88 -1.95 -21.33
CA ARG A 67 26.97 -0.54 -21.78
C ARG A 67 27.29 0.44 -20.65
N GLN A 68 26.98 0.07 -19.41
CA GLN A 68 27.33 0.82 -18.20
C GLN A 68 28.68 0.40 -17.59
N GLY A 69 29.40 -0.55 -18.21
CA GLY A 69 30.76 -0.97 -17.80
C GLY A 69 30.80 -2.09 -16.77
N PHE A 70 29.70 -2.81 -16.55
CA PHE A 70 29.64 -3.95 -15.63
C PHE A 70 30.10 -5.25 -16.30
N ASP A 71 30.74 -6.13 -15.51
CA ASP A 71 31.07 -7.49 -15.96
C ASP A 71 29.83 -8.39 -15.81
N ALA A 72 28.89 -8.26 -16.76
CA ALA A 72 27.61 -8.94 -16.73
C ALA A 72 27.60 -10.21 -17.61
N HIS A 73 27.00 -11.26 -17.07
CA HIS A 73 26.79 -12.56 -17.70
C HIS A 73 25.32 -12.94 -17.59
N GLY A 74 24.82 -13.75 -18.53
CA GLY A 74 23.46 -14.28 -18.51
C GLY A 74 23.44 -15.80 -18.49
N ILE A 75 22.42 -16.38 -17.87
CA ILE A 75 22.09 -17.80 -17.97
C ILE A 75 20.63 -17.99 -18.34
N ASP A 76 20.35 -18.94 -19.23
CA ASP A 76 18.99 -19.31 -19.61
C ASP A 76 18.87 -20.83 -19.81
N VAL A 77 17.67 -21.37 -19.58
CA VAL A 77 17.37 -22.81 -19.70
C VAL A 77 17.19 -23.24 -21.15
N SER A 78 17.01 -22.30 -22.09
CA SER A 78 16.90 -22.58 -23.52
C SER A 78 18.24 -22.47 -24.23
N GLU A 79 18.66 -23.55 -24.88
CA GLU A 79 19.88 -23.56 -25.70
C GLU A 79 19.75 -22.62 -26.91
N GLU A 80 18.55 -22.55 -27.51
CA GLU A 80 18.25 -21.71 -28.67
C GLU A 80 18.46 -20.22 -28.38
N VAL A 81 17.94 -19.71 -27.26
CA VAL A 81 18.09 -18.29 -26.92
C VAL A 81 19.52 -17.96 -26.50
N VAL A 82 20.21 -18.87 -25.82
CA VAL A 82 21.62 -18.71 -25.44
C VAL A 82 22.50 -18.65 -26.68
N ALA A 83 22.31 -19.55 -27.66
CA ALA A 83 23.04 -19.54 -28.92
C ALA A 83 22.83 -18.22 -29.68
N ARG A 84 21.57 -17.74 -29.73
CA ARG A 84 21.21 -16.46 -30.36
C ARG A 84 21.86 -15.27 -29.64
N SER A 85 21.82 -15.23 -28.31
CA SER A 85 22.42 -14.17 -27.52
C SER A 85 23.95 -14.16 -27.65
N ASN A 86 24.60 -15.33 -27.65
CA ASN A 86 26.04 -15.44 -27.91
C ASN A 86 26.44 -15.10 -29.35
N SER A 87 25.55 -15.27 -30.34
CA SER A 87 25.83 -14.78 -31.70
C SER A 87 25.96 -13.25 -31.77
N ARG A 88 25.27 -12.54 -30.87
CA ARG A 88 25.31 -11.07 -30.74
C ARG A 88 26.45 -10.62 -29.83
N ILE A 89 26.62 -11.26 -28.67
CA ILE A 89 27.65 -10.94 -27.68
C ILE A 89 28.35 -12.24 -27.25
N PRO A 90 29.41 -12.66 -27.97
CA PRO A 90 30.06 -13.95 -27.74
C PRO A 90 30.65 -14.10 -26.34
N GLY A 91 30.38 -15.25 -25.70
CA GLY A 91 31.01 -15.66 -24.44
C GLY A 91 30.40 -15.06 -23.17
N ARG A 92 29.22 -14.45 -23.27
CA ARG A 92 28.51 -13.82 -22.13
C ARG A 92 27.30 -14.59 -21.65
N PHE A 93 26.79 -15.55 -22.42
CA PHE A 93 25.59 -16.30 -22.09
C PHE A 93 25.88 -17.79 -21.90
N HIS A 94 25.31 -18.38 -20.86
CA HIS A 94 25.49 -19.77 -20.47
C HIS A 94 24.15 -20.52 -20.57
N HIS A 95 24.20 -21.78 -21.00
CA HIS A 95 23.03 -22.66 -20.98
C HIS A 95 23.01 -23.45 -19.67
N GLY A 96 21.88 -23.41 -18.95
CA GLY A 96 21.70 -24.16 -17.72
C GLY A 96 20.40 -23.81 -16.99
N SER A 97 19.99 -24.65 -16.05
CA SER A 97 18.78 -24.46 -15.26
C SER A 97 19.06 -23.69 -13.98
N VAL A 98 18.13 -22.85 -13.53
CA VAL A 98 18.20 -22.22 -12.20
C VAL A 98 18.16 -23.25 -11.06
N LEU A 99 17.70 -24.48 -11.34
CA LEU A 99 17.67 -25.58 -10.38
C LEU A 99 19.02 -26.29 -10.20
N ASP A 100 19.98 -26.04 -11.10
CA ASP A 100 21.33 -26.63 -11.09
C ASP A 100 22.27 -25.69 -11.85
N LEU A 101 22.77 -24.66 -11.16
CA LEU A 101 23.55 -23.59 -11.78
C LEU A 101 25.01 -24.06 -11.99
N PRO A 102 25.56 -24.00 -13.22
CA PRO A 102 26.88 -24.53 -13.56
C PRO A 102 28.02 -23.57 -13.16
N PHE A 103 27.93 -22.98 -11.97
CA PHE A 103 28.90 -22.04 -11.42
C PHE A 103 29.38 -22.51 -10.05
N GLU A 104 30.61 -22.14 -9.72
CA GLU A 104 31.18 -22.39 -8.39
C GLU A 104 30.44 -21.60 -7.31
N ASP A 105 30.58 -22.03 -6.06
CA ASP A 105 30.05 -21.30 -4.91
C ASP A 105 30.63 -19.87 -4.88
N ASN A 106 29.79 -18.88 -4.59
CA ASN A 106 30.20 -17.48 -4.51
C ASN A 106 30.84 -16.96 -5.83
N ALA A 107 30.41 -17.46 -7.00
CA ALA A 107 30.95 -17.03 -8.29
C ALA A 107 30.62 -15.57 -8.65
N TYR A 108 29.47 -15.04 -8.24
CA TYR A 108 28.99 -13.71 -8.64
C TYR A 108 28.71 -12.79 -7.46
N PHE A 109 29.24 -11.56 -7.51
CA PHE A 109 29.02 -10.56 -6.47
C PHE A 109 27.53 -10.21 -6.32
N THR A 110 26.86 -10.04 -7.46
CA THR A 110 25.43 -9.77 -7.55
C THR A 110 24.76 -10.79 -8.47
N VAL A 111 23.64 -11.34 -8.03
CA VAL A 111 22.75 -12.16 -8.88
C VAL A 111 21.44 -11.40 -9.08
N VAL A 112 20.99 -11.31 -10.32
CA VAL A 112 19.72 -10.68 -10.67
C VAL A 112 18.84 -11.69 -11.38
N SER A 113 17.53 -11.57 -11.20
CA SER A 113 16.56 -12.35 -11.97
C SER A 113 15.33 -11.50 -12.19
N THR A 114 14.93 -11.35 -13.45
CA THR A 114 13.83 -10.50 -13.86
C THR A 114 12.86 -11.30 -14.71
N ASP A 115 11.61 -11.40 -14.26
CA ASP A 115 10.52 -12.10 -14.95
C ASP A 115 10.90 -13.55 -15.35
N CYS A 116 11.40 -14.30 -14.36
CA CYS A 116 11.89 -15.67 -14.51
C CYS A 116 11.35 -16.60 -13.42
N LEU A 117 11.43 -16.21 -12.14
CA LEU A 117 11.09 -17.11 -11.04
C LEU A 117 9.59 -17.45 -10.96
N GLU A 118 8.71 -16.55 -11.39
CA GLU A 118 7.27 -16.81 -11.54
C GLU A 118 6.95 -17.92 -12.55
N HIS A 119 7.88 -18.24 -13.45
CA HIS A 119 7.74 -19.33 -14.43
C HIS A 119 8.19 -20.69 -13.89
N ILE A 120 8.71 -20.73 -12.66
CA ILE A 120 9.09 -21.97 -11.99
C ILE A 120 7.92 -22.41 -11.11
N ALA A 121 7.64 -23.72 -11.08
CA ALA A 121 6.56 -24.27 -10.29
C ALA A 121 6.81 -24.08 -8.78
N PRO A 122 5.76 -23.86 -7.95
CA PRO A 122 5.94 -23.51 -6.54
C PRO A 122 6.81 -24.50 -5.74
N GLN A 123 6.77 -25.79 -6.08
CA GLN A 123 7.57 -26.84 -5.44
C GLN A 123 9.07 -26.79 -5.77
N ASP A 124 9.44 -26.18 -6.90
CA ASP A 124 10.83 -26.09 -7.37
C ASP A 124 11.53 -24.79 -6.91
N ILE A 125 10.75 -23.79 -6.45
CA ILE A 125 11.26 -22.50 -5.95
C ILE A 125 12.31 -22.65 -4.83
N PRO A 126 12.14 -23.52 -3.80
CA PRO A 126 13.16 -23.70 -2.77
C PRO A 126 14.51 -24.16 -3.34
N SER A 127 14.51 -25.03 -4.34
CA SER A 127 15.74 -25.50 -5.01
C SER A 127 16.40 -24.37 -5.81
N ALA A 128 15.60 -23.61 -6.57
CA ALA A 128 16.10 -22.44 -7.31
C ALA A 128 16.76 -21.41 -6.38
N LEU A 129 16.09 -21.05 -5.28
CA LEU A 129 16.63 -20.08 -4.31
C LEU A 129 17.87 -20.61 -3.59
N SER A 130 17.97 -21.91 -3.34
CA SER A 130 19.17 -22.55 -2.78
C SER A 130 20.37 -22.42 -3.72
N GLU A 131 20.17 -22.62 -5.02
CA GLU A 131 21.23 -22.44 -6.02
C GLU A 131 21.64 -20.97 -6.16
N ILE A 132 20.68 -20.05 -6.17
CA ILE A 132 20.95 -18.60 -6.15
C ILE A 132 21.76 -18.22 -4.91
N HIS A 133 21.40 -18.75 -3.73
CA HIS A 133 22.16 -18.55 -2.50
C HIS A 133 23.58 -19.07 -2.64
N ARG A 134 23.75 -20.28 -3.16
CA ARG A 134 25.06 -20.93 -3.34
C ARG A 134 26.00 -20.08 -4.18
N ILE A 135 25.56 -19.61 -5.34
CA ILE A 135 26.43 -18.90 -6.30
C ILE A 135 26.62 -17.40 -6.00
N CYS A 136 25.68 -16.76 -5.29
CA CYS A 136 25.79 -15.36 -4.93
C CYS A 136 26.85 -15.16 -3.84
N GLN A 137 27.68 -14.12 -3.95
CA GLN A 137 28.59 -13.71 -2.87
C GLN A 137 27.86 -12.83 -1.86
N LYS A 138 27.04 -11.89 -2.33
CA LYS A 138 26.46 -10.85 -1.49
C LYS A 138 25.04 -10.45 -1.85
N ASN A 139 24.82 -9.89 -3.04
CA ASN A 139 23.57 -9.21 -3.39
C ASN A 139 22.68 -10.05 -4.30
N VAL A 140 21.37 -10.07 -4.02
CA VAL A 140 20.38 -10.67 -4.94
C VAL A 140 19.24 -9.69 -5.18
N LEU A 141 18.95 -9.37 -6.44
CA LEU A 141 17.79 -8.56 -6.82
C LEU A 141 16.82 -9.39 -7.66
N LEU A 142 15.59 -9.53 -7.17
CA LEU A 142 14.52 -10.24 -7.86
C LEU A 142 13.45 -9.25 -8.29
N GLN A 143 13.05 -9.32 -9.56
CA GLN A 143 11.88 -8.65 -10.09
C GLN A 143 10.90 -9.73 -10.55
N ILE A 144 9.73 -9.78 -9.93
CA ILE A 144 8.80 -10.92 -10.04
C ILE A 144 7.40 -10.42 -10.33
N ALA A 145 6.72 -11.01 -11.31
CA ALA A 145 5.29 -10.81 -11.53
C ALA A 145 4.43 -11.50 -10.45
N THR A 146 3.42 -10.79 -9.95
CA THR A 146 2.49 -11.27 -8.91
C THR A 146 1.10 -11.58 -9.47
N THR A 147 0.89 -11.37 -10.76
CA THR A 147 -0.37 -11.63 -11.46
C THR A 147 -0.17 -12.63 -12.57
N GLN A 148 -1.26 -13.28 -13.00
CA GLN A 148 -1.26 -14.16 -14.16
C GLN A 148 -0.71 -13.45 -15.40
N ASP A 149 0.07 -14.18 -16.20
CA ASP A 149 0.47 -13.75 -17.54
C ASP A 149 -0.76 -13.56 -18.45
N ARG A 150 -0.59 -12.81 -19.54
CA ARG A 150 -1.67 -12.53 -20.50
C ARG A 150 -2.38 -13.79 -21.01
N ASP A 151 -1.61 -14.85 -21.25
CA ASP A 151 -2.13 -16.07 -21.84
C ASP A 151 -2.66 -17.04 -20.79
N GLY A 152 -2.35 -16.85 -19.51
CA GLY A 152 -2.86 -17.69 -18.42
C GLY A 152 -2.11 -19.02 -18.22
N HIS A 153 -0.93 -19.18 -18.84
CA HIS A 153 -0.25 -20.48 -18.91
C HIS A 153 1.22 -20.45 -18.52
N TRP A 154 1.87 -19.28 -18.52
CA TRP A 154 3.33 -19.19 -18.34
C TRP A 154 3.76 -18.89 -16.91
N HIS A 155 2.98 -18.11 -16.16
CA HIS A 155 3.27 -17.91 -14.74
C HIS A 155 2.74 -19.11 -13.95
N LEU A 156 3.65 -19.96 -13.49
CA LEU A 156 3.36 -21.17 -12.72
C LEU A 156 3.24 -20.88 -11.21
N THR A 157 3.91 -19.83 -10.73
CA THR A 157 3.84 -19.35 -9.35
C THR A 157 3.30 -17.92 -9.33
N ILE A 158 2.04 -17.75 -8.91
CA ILE A 158 1.35 -16.45 -8.82
C ILE A 158 1.04 -16.20 -7.36
N GLU A 159 2.00 -15.59 -6.69
CA GLU A 159 1.98 -15.36 -5.24
C GLU A 159 2.37 -13.91 -4.93
N GLY A 160 1.86 -13.40 -3.82
CA GLY A 160 2.17 -12.03 -3.36
C GLY A 160 3.57 -11.89 -2.75
N ARG A 161 3.99 -10.66 -2.49
CA ARG A 161 5.30 -10.33 -1.91
C ARG A 161 5.59 -11.08 -0.63
N ALA A 162 4.61 -11.18 0.27
CA ALA A 162 4.81 -11.85 1.55
C ALA A 162 5.23 -13.32 1.41
N TRP A 163 4.70 -14.01 0.39
CA TRP A 163 5.08 -15.39 0.09
C TRP A 163 6.51 -15.47 -0.45
N TRP A 164 6.85 -14.61 -1.42
CA TRP A 164 8.18 -14.57 -2.01
C TRP A 164 9.26 -14.16 -1.02
N GLU A 165 9.01 -13.13 -0.21
CA GLU A 165 9.90 -12.75 0.90
C GLU A 165 10.14 -13.94 1.81
N ARG A 166 9.07 -14.62 2.26
CA ARG A 166 9.19 -15.79 3.13
C ARG A 166 10.06 -16.89 2.52
N ARG A 167 9.84 -17.25 1.26
CA ARG A 167 10.67 -18.26 0.55
C ARG A 167 12.14 -17.85 0.48
N CYS A 168 12.43 -16.57 0.23
CA CYS A 168 13.80 -16.06 0.21
C CYS A 168 14.46 -16.14 1.60
N LEU A 169 13.74 -15.78 2.65
CA LEU A 169 14.25 -15.83 4.02
C LEU A 169 14.52 -17.28 4.47
N GLU A 170 13.65 -18.22 4.09
CA GLU A 170 13.83 -19.66 4.32
C GLU A 170 15.08 -20.21 3.61
N ALA A 171 15.41 -19.68 2.43
CA ALA A 171 16.60 -20.03 1.66
C ALA A 171 17.92 -19.47 2.23
N GLY A 172 17.87 -18.68 3.33
CA GLY A 172 19.06 -18.14 3.98
C GLY A 172 19.44 -16.73 3.52
N PHE A 173 18.48 -15.94 3.05
CA PHE A 173 18.66 -14.50 2.80
C PHE A 173 18.08 -13.65 3.93
N HIS A 174 18.45 -12.37 3.96
CA HIS A 174 17.72 -11.31 4.64
C HIS A 174 17.44 -10.17 3.66
N LYS A 175 16.46 -9.31 3.96
CA LYS A 175 16.24 -8.06 3.23
C LYS A 175 17.54 -7.25 3.26
N HIS A 176 18.00 -6.83 2.09
CA HIS A 176 19.18 -5.98 1.98
C HIS A 176 18.89 -4.61 2.61
N PRO A 177 19.84 -3.93 3.27
CA PRO A 177 19.63 -2.58 3.81
C PRO A 177 19.13 -1.54 2.79
N GLY A 178 19.33 -1.77 1.50
CA GLY A 178 18.82 -0.95 0.40
C GLY A 178 17.37 -1.25 -0.02
N TYR A 179 16.68 -2.22 0.61
CA TYR A 179 15.35 -2.68 0.21
C TYR A 179 14.32 -1.55 0.07
N TYR A 180 14.31 -0.64 1.05
CA TYR A 180 13.36 0.48 1.11
C TYR A 180 13.79 1.68 0.26
N ARG A 181 14.91 1.59 -0.49
CA ARG A 181 15.20 2.52 -1.60
C ARG A 181 14.50 2.10 -2.90
N LEU A 182 14.11 0.83 -3.01
CA LEU A 182 13.32 0.30 -4.13
C LEU A 182 11.82 0.27 -3.83
N ASN A 183 11.49 -0.06 -2.59
CA ASN A 183 10.12 -0.22 -2.13
C ASN A 183 9.84 0.83 -1.04
N ASP A 184 9.33 1.99 -1.46
CA ASP A 184 8.96 3.06 -0.53
C ASP A 184 7.96 2.53 0.52
N TYR A 185 8.08 2.96 1.77
CA TYR A 185 7.33 2.39 2.90
C TYR A 185 5.80 2.36 2.69
N GLU A 186 5.23 3.43 2.14
CA GLU A 186 3.78 3.52 1.87
C GLU A 186 3.36 2.71 0.63
N SER A 187 4.28 2.49 -0.33
CA SER A 187 4.01 1.67 -1.51
C SER A 187 3.79 0.20 -1.15
N LEU A 188 4.37 -0.27 -0.04
CA LEU A 188 4.23 -1.64 0.47
C LEU A 188 2.82 -1.97 0.98
N ASN A 189 1.92 -0.99 1.07
CA ASN A 189 0.51 -1.24 1.40
C ASN A 189 -0.20 -2.14 0.38
N ARG A 190 0.31 -2.20 -0.86
CA ARG A 190 -0.30 -2.98 -1.94
C ARG A 190 0.78 -3.48 -2.89
N ASP A 191 0.71 -4.75 -3.27
CA ASP A 191 1.54 -5.25 -4.36
C ASP A 191 1.03 -4.73 -5.71
N SER A 192 1.96 -4.25 -6.54
CA SER A 192 1.73 -4.06 -7.96
C SER A 192 1.81 -5.41 -8.69
N TRP A 193 1.41 -5.42 -9.97
CA TRP A 193 1.51 -6.60 -10.84
C TRP A 193 2.94 -7.15 -10.96
N GLN A 194 3.94 -6.33 -10.62
CA GLN A 194 5.34 -6.69 -10.50
C GLN A 194 5.92 -6.13 -9.20
N ILE A 195 6.74 -6.90 -8.51
CA ILE A 195 7.39 -6.52 -7.26
C ILE A 195 8.91 -6.62 -7.35
N TYR A 196 9.61 -5.88 -6.50
CA TYR A 196 11.05 -5.97 -6.34
C TYR A 196 11.41 -6.49 -4.95
N ILE A 197 12.25 -7.52 -4.88
CA ILE A 197 12.78 -8.07 -3.64
C ILE A 197 14.30 -7.98 -3.69
N PHE A 198 14.88 -7.21 -2.76
CA PHE A 198 16.32 -6.99 -2.70
C PHE A 198 16.91 -7.63 -1.44
N LEU A 199 17.87 -8.52 -1.62
CA LEU A 199 18.33 -9.44 -0.60
C LEU A 199 19.84 -9.41 -0.45
N GLU A 200 20.28 -9.75 0.75
CA GLU A 200 21.68 -10.01 1.07
C GLU A 200 21.84 -11.45 1.60
N LYS A 201 22.93 -12.10 1.19
CA LYS A 201 23.25 -13.48 1.57
C LYS A 201 23.68 -13.58 3.03
N ILE A 202 23.03 -14.46 3.79
CA ILE A 202 23.50 -14.85 5.14
C ILE A 202 24.55 -15.96 5.00
N PRO A 203 25.71 -15.88 5.68
CA PRO A 203 26.67 -16.98 5.72
C PRO A 203 26.06 -18.29 6.24
N ASN A 204 26.36 -19.41 5.57
CA ASN A 204 25.82 -20.74 5.91
C ASN A 204 26.04 -21.13 7.38
N ALA A 205 27.19 -20.78 7.95
CA ALA A 205 27.49 -21.05 9.36
C ALA A 205 26.53 -20.33 10.32
N VAL A 206 26.08 -19.11 9.97
CA VAL A 206 25.12 -18.33 10.76
C VAL A 206 23.72 -18.89 10.57
N VAL A 207 23.31 -19.23 9.34
CA VAL A 207 22.01 -19.87 9.08
C VAL A 207 21.86 -21.17 9.86
N ALA A 208 22.91 -22.00 9.92
CA ALA A 208 22.90 -23.25 10.66
C ALA A 208 22.81 -23.06 12.18
N LYS A 209 23.48 -22.03 12.72
CA LYS A 209 23.48 -21.73 14.16
C LYS A 209 22.21 -21.00 14.62
N HIS A 210 21.67 -20.13 13.77
CA HIS A 210 20.51 -19.29 14.04
C HIS A 210 19.48 -19.45 12.90
N PRO A 211 18.82 -20.63 12.82
CA PRO A 211 17.84 -20.93 11.78
C PRO A 211 16.61 -20.03 11.92
N LEU A 212 15.94 -19.74 10.80
CA LEU A 212 14.77 -18.85 10.78
C LEU A 212 13.66 -19.32 11.74
N ILE A 213 13.41 -20.63 11.79
CA ILE A 213 12.41 -21.25 12.69
C ILE A 213 12.69 -20.92 14.17
N ALA A 214 13.96 -20.83 14.58
CA ALA A 214 14.30 -20.47 15.95
C ALA A 214 14.02 -18.99 16.25
N LEU A 215 14.23 -18.10 15.27
CA LEU A 215 13.85 -16.68 15.39
C LEU A 215 12.32 -16.51 15.40
N GLU A 216 11.59 -17.25 14.56
CA GLU A 216 10.13 -17.24 14.54
C GLU A 216 9.51 -17.73 15.86
N ALA A 217 10.15 -18.67 16.55
CA ALA A 217 9.72 -19.13 17.87
C ALA A 217 9.84 -18.06 18.96
N GLU A 218 10.78 -17.12 18.80
CA GLU A 218 11.07 -16.02 19.72
C GLU A 218 10.61 -14.66 19.15
N ARG A 219 9.71 -14.68 18.15
CA ARG A 219 9.36 -13.54 17.29
C ARG A 219 9.00 -12.26 18.06
N ASP A 220 8.35 -12.37 19.21
CA ASP A 220 7.88 -11.20 19.95
C ASP A 220 9.01 -10.49 20.73
N LEU A 221 10.10 -11.21 21.06
CA LEU A 221 11.21 -10.70 21.86
C LEU A 221 12.52 -10.56 21.07
N HIS A 222 12.84 -11.54 20.22
CA HIS A 222 14.14 -11.67 19.57
C HIS A 222 13.98 -11.99 18.07
N MET A 223 13.47 -11.03 17.29
CA MET A 223 13.34 -11.14 15.84
C MET A 223 14.27 -10.18 15.09
N ASP A 224 14.99 -10.71 14.10
CA ASP A 224 15.75 -9.89 13.17
C ASP A 224 14.79 -9.35 12.12
N MET A 225 14.56 -8.03 12.12
CA MET A 225 13.56 -7.40 11.26
C MET A 225 13.95 -7.42 9.78
N LEU A 226 15.22 -7.69 9.42
CA LEU A 226 15.59 -7.97 8.03
C LEU A 226 15.25 -9.41 7.62
N ARG A 227 14.96 -10.29 8.58
CA ARG A 227 14.53 -11.68 8.38
C ARG A 227 13.06 -11.90 8.73
N GLU A 228 12.26 -10.84 8.77
CA GLU A 228 10.82 -10.91 9.00
C GLU A 228 10.06 -10.34 7.79
N VAL A 229 8.85 -10.88 7.56
CA VAL A 229 7.92 -10.43 6.51
C VAL A 229 6.86 -9.50 7.11
N GLY A 230 6.43 -8.51 6.35
CA GLY A 230 5.22 -7.73 6.62
C GLY A 230 5.41 -6.47 7.45
N GLU A 231 4.28 -5.85 7.79
CA GLU A 231 4.15 -4.46 8.27
C GLU A 231 5.02 -4.12 9.47
N ARG A 232 5.12 -5.02 10.46
CA ARG A 232 5.97 -4.83 11.64
C ARG A 232 7.43 -4.68 11.24
N SER A 233 7.96 -5.64 10.49
CA SER A 233 9.36 -5.64 10.06
C SER A 233 9.72 -4.37 9.28
N ASP A 234 8.83 -3.98 8.36
CA ASP A 234 9.02 -2.79 7.54
C ASP A 234 9.00 -1.51 8.38
N ALA A 235 8.11 -1.43 9.37
CA ALA A 235 8.01 -0.29 10.28
C ALA A 235 9.26 -0.09 11.12
N HIS A 236 9.89 -1.17 11.61
CA HIS A 236 11.14 -1.06 12.36
C HIS A 236 12.31 -0.63 11.46
N VAL A 237 12.47 -1.24 10.28
CA VAL A 237 13.63 -0.98 9.42
C VAL A 237 13.58 0.42 8.80
N ILE A 238 12.38 0.92 8.44
CA ILE A 238 12.27 2.27 7.87
C ILE A 238 12.68 3.37 8.86
N ARG A 239 12.59 3.14 10.17
CA ARG A 239 13.09 4.10 11.18
C ARG A 239 14.60 4.29 11.08
N TYR A 240 15.35 3.20 10.84
CA TYR A 240 16.79 3.27 10.63
C TYR A 240 17.14 3.94 9.29
N HIS A 241 16.35 3.70 8.22
CA HIS A 241 16.47 4.47 6.98
C HIS A 241 16.26 5.97 7.20
N TRP A 242 15.26 6.34 7.98
CA TRP A 242 15.01 7.74 8.32
C TRP A 242 16.17 8.32 9.14
N ALA A 243 16.65 7.61 10.17
CA ALA A 243 17.78 8.01 10.99
C ALA A 243 19.06 8.23 10.18
N ALA A 244 19.30 7.40 9.16
CA ALA A 244 20.47 7.52 8.27
C ALA A 244 20.61 8.92 7.62
N ASN A 245 19.52 9.67 7.45
CA ASN A 245 19.55 11.03 6.88
C ASN A 245 20.20 12.07 7.80
N TYR A 246 20.47 11.74 9.06
CA TYR A 246 21.04 12.65 10.05
C TYR A 246 22.51 12.34 10.38
N LEU A 247 23.03 11.23 9.88
CA LEU A 247 24.40 10.79 10.07
C LEU A 247 25.32 11.44 9.03
N LYS A 248 26.47 11.89 9.49
CA LYS A 248 27.55 12.45 8.67
C LYS A 248 28.61 11.37 8.37
N PRO A 249 29.36 11.51 7.28
CA PRO A 249 30.60 10.77 7.10
C PRO A 249 31.49 10.87 8.34
N GLY A 250 32.06 9.75 8.77
CA GLY A 250 32.96 9.70 9.92
C GLY A 250 32.28 9.74 11.30
N ASP A 251 30.95 9.83 11.38
CA ASP A 251 30.24 9.81 12.67
C ASP A 251 30.47 8.49 13.42
N ARG A 252 30.61 8.59 14.75
CA ARG A 252 30.56 7.46 15.68
C ARG A 252 29.13 7.34 16.19
N VAL A 253 28.50 6.20 15.94
CA VAL A 253 27.07 5.99 16.18
C VAL A 253 26.89 5.00 17.32
N LEU A 254 26.00 5.31 18.26
CA LEU A 254 25.48 4.39 19.26
C LEU A 254 24.08 3.94 18.84
N ASP A 255 23.88 2.63 18.72
CA ASP A 255 22.58 1.98 18.61
C ASP A 255 22.22 1.41 19.99
N ALA A 256 21.47 2.17 20.78
CA ALA A 256 21.17 1.90 22.18
C ALA A 256 19.86 1.11 22.29
N ALA A 257 19.94 -0.12 22.82
CA ALA A 257 18.96 -1.20 22.69
C ALA A 257 18.91 -1.77 21.26
N CYS A 258 20.08 -2.20 20.75
CA CYS A 258 20.23 -2.62 19.35
C CYS A 258 19.57 -3.97 19.01
N GLY A 259 19.08 -4.71 20.00
CA GLY A 259 18.56 -6.06 19.83
C GLY A 259 19.55 -6.96 19.08
N LEU A 260 19.07 -7.59 18.01
CA LEU A 260 19.85 -8.50 17.15
C LEU A 260 20.81 -7.77 16.18
N GLY A 261 20.92 -6.44 16.25
CA GLY A 261 21.95 -5.64 15.57
C GLY A 261 21.67 -5.26 14.12
N TYR A 262 20.48 -5.57 13.59
CA TYR A 262 20.07 -5.25 12.22
C TYR A 262 20.01 -3.74 11.96
N GLY A 263 19.61 -2.95 12.96
CA GLY A 263 19.54 -1.49 12.89
C GLY A 263 20.90 -0.86 12.62
N GLY A 264 21.88 -1.19 13.46
CA GLY A 264 23.26 -0.76 13.25
C GLY A 264 23.88 -1.25 11.93
N HIS A 265 23.48 -2.42 11.42
CA HIS A 265 23.88 -2.88 10.09
C HIS A 265 23.30 -1.99 8.98
N VAL A 266 22.01 -1.63 9.07
CA VAL A 266 21.34 -0.72 8.13
C VAL A 266 22.02 0.65 8.11
N LEU A 267 22.26 1.25 9.28
CA LEU A 267 22.93 2.55 9.39
C LEU A 267 24.33 2.53 8.77
N ARG A 268 25.12 1.49 9.05
CA ARG A 268 26.49 1.33 8.51
C ARG A 268 26.50 1.16 6.99
N HIS A 269 25.50 0.47 6.45
CA HIS A 269 25.37 0.25 5.02
C HIS A 269 24.95 1.52 4.29
N LEU A 270 23.95 2.23 4.82
CA LEU A 270 23.37 3.41 4.16
C LEU A 270 24.22 4.67 4.30
N THR A 271 25.23 4.67 5.18
CA THR A 271 26.03 5.85 5.52
C THR A 271 27.53 5.56 5.54
N ALA A 272 28.32 6.62 5.50
CA ALA A 272 29.78 6.56 5.70
C ALA A 272 30.17 6.73 7.18
N ALA A 273 29.32 6.30 8.12
CA ALA A 273 29.67 6.29 9.55
C ALA A 273 30.96 5.51 9.78
N ALA A 274 31.83 6.07 10.64
CA ALA A 274 33.12 5.46 10.96
C ALA A 274 32.93 4.14 11.71
N LYS A 275 32.03 4.15 12.70
CA LYS A 275 31.75 2.98 13.54
C LYS A 275 30.33 3.05 14.12
N VAL A 276 29.65 1.92 14.12
CA VAL A 276 28.39 1.73 14.85
C VAL A 276 28.63 0.80 16.03
N THR A 277 28.28 1.25 17.23
CA THR A 277 28.36 0.47 18.47
C THR A 277 26.94 0.15 18.92
N GLY A 278 26.57 -1.13 18.93
CA GLY A 278 25.28 -1.60 19.44
C GLY A 278 25.38 -2.06 20.89
N ILE A 279 24.42 -1.68 21.75
CA ILE A 279 24.32 -2.16 23.13
C ILE A 279 22.94 -2.77 23.35
N ASP A 280 22.89 -3.96 23.93
CA ASP A 280 21.64 -4.61 24.33
C ASP A 280 21.81 -5.44 25.61
N GLY A 281 20.74 -5.57 26.40
CA GLY A 281 20.74 -6.34 27.64
C GLY A 281 20.80 -7.86 27.44
N SER A 282 20.38 -8.37 26.28
CA SER A 282 20.32 -9.80 25.98
C SER A 282 21.64 -10.33 25.42
N ALA A 283 22.29 -11.22 26.18
CA ALA A 283 23.53 -11.88 25.74
C ALA A 283 23.31 -12.70 24.45
N ASN A 284 22.14 -13.32 24.29
CA ASN A 284 21.78 -14.07 23.09
C ASN A 284 21.65 -13.15 21.86
N SER A 285 21.04 -11.97 22.04
CA SER A 285 20.92 -10.97 20.97
C SER A 285 22.28 -10.50 20.49
N ILE A 286 23.19 -10.21 21.42
CA ILE A 286 24.55 -9.75 21.10
C ILE A 286 25.40 -10.85 20.47
N GLU A 287 25.23 -12.12 20.88
CA GLU A 287 25.89 -13.24 20.24
C GLU A 287 25.48 -13.35 18.76
N TYR A 288 24.18 -13.25 18.47
CA TYR A 288 23.66 -13.24 17.11
C TYR A 288 24.18 -12.02 16.31
N ALA A 289 24.10 -10.82 16.88
CA ALA A 289 24.55 -9.59 16.23
C ALA A 289 26.04 -9.66 15.85
N LYS A 290 26.88 -10.21 16.73
CA LYS A 290 28.30 -10.46 16.45
C LYS A 290 28.50 -11.47 15.32
N ALA A 291 27.72 -12.56 15.32
CA ALA A 291 27.85 -13.62 14.34
C ALA A 291 27.45 -13.16 12.93
N LEU A 292 26.37 -12.40 12.80
CA LEU A 292 25.83 -11.96 11.51
C LEU A 292 26.39 -10.61 11.04
N TYR A 293 26.35 -9.60 11.91
CA TYR A 293 26.63 -8.21 11.54
C TYR A 293 27.99 -7.69 12.04
N GLY A 294 28.74 -8.51 12.78
CA GLY A 294 30.02 -8.15 13.41
C GLY A 294 31.28 -8.60 12.67
N SER A 295 31.18 -9.07 11.43
CA SER A 295 32.34 -9.55 10.64
C SER A 295 33.38 -8.46 10.35
N ASP A 296 32.95 -7.22 10.16
CA ASP A 296 33.83 -6.04 10.07
C ASP A 296 33.92 -5.35 11.44
N THR A 297 34.86 -5.81 12.25
CA THR A 297 35.10 -5.24 13.59
C THR A 297 35.67 -3.82 13.57
N THR A 298 36.08 -3.31 12.39
CA THR A 298 36.57 -1.92 12.28
C THR A 298 35.43 -0.92 12.26
N ARG A 299 34.28 -1.31 11.71
CA ARG A 299 33.09 -0.46 11.57
C ARG A 299 31.90 -0.88 12.46
N ALA A 300 31.99 -2.00 13.15
CA ALA A 300 30.92 -2.53 14.01
C ALA A 300 31.44 -3.06 15.34
N GLU A 301 30.73 -2.76 16.43
CA GLU A 301 30.95 -3.37 17.74
C GLU A 301 29.61 -3.61 18.42
N TYR A 302 29.45 -4.74 19.10
CA TYR A 302 28.21 -5.10 19.80
C TYR A 302 28.55 -5.52 21.24
N LEU A 303 27.90 -4.89 22.22
CA LEU A 303 28.20 -5.04 23.64
C LEU A 303 26.96 -5.46 24.42
N CYS A 304 27.13 -6.37 25.37
CA CYS A 304 26.06 -6.80 26.27
C CYS A 304 26.07 -5.92 27.53
N GLY A 305 24.94 -5.30 27.84
CA GLY A 305 24.77 -4.48 29.04
C GLY A 305 23.40 -3.79 29.12
N MET A 306 22.92 -3.54 30.34
CA MET A 306 21.66 -2.83 30.59
C MET A 306 21.87 -1.32 30.46
N LEU A 307 20.89 -0.62 29.90
CA LEU A 307 20.86 0.84 29.86
C LEU A 307 20.09 1.38 31.10
N PRO A 308 20.56 2.47 31.72
CA PRO A 308 21.68 3.31 31.31
C PRO A 308 23.08 2.85 31.79
N GLU A 309 23.19 1.82 32.65
CA GLU A 309 24.44 1.47 33.34
C GLU A 309 25.61 1.19 32.40
N ALA A 310 25.34 0.55 31.26
CA ALA A 310 26.32 0.24 30.23
C ALA A 310 26.94 1.50 29.59
N LEU A 311 26.29 2.67 29.68
CA LEU A 311 26.84 3.92 29.14
C LEU A 311 27.96 4.49 30.02
N SER A 312 28.06 4.06 31.28
CA SER A 312 29.10 4.52 32.22
C SER A 312 30.53 4.14 31.79
N SER A 313 30.68 3.14 30.90
CA SER A 313 31.98 2.77 30.34
C SER A 313 32.46 3.70 29.22
N PHE A 314 31.63 4.63 28.77
CA PHE A 314 31.97 5.58 27.71
C PHE A 314 32.24 6.97 28.28
N GLU A 315 33.27 7.62 27.76
CA GLU A 315 33.61 9.00 28.10
C GLU A 315 32.58 9.99 27.52
N ASP A 316 32.58 11.21 28.04
CA ASP A 316 31.75 12.30 27.53
C ASP A 316 32.10 12.59 26.06
N GLY A 317 31.08 12.80 25.21
CA GLY A 317 31.28 13.01 23.78
C GLY A 317 31.94 11.84 23.03
N SER A 318 31.71 10.61 23.47
CA SER A 318 32.14 9.40 22.76
C SER A 318 31.39 9.14 21.43
N PHE A 319 30.19 9.71 21.26
CA PHE A 319 29.34 9.48 20.08
C PHE A 319 28.87 10.78 19.43
N ASP A 320 28.68 10.76 18.12
CA ASP A 320 28.13 11.87 17.34
C ASP A 320 26.63 11.73 17.13
N VAL A 321 26.14 10.49 17.07
CA VAL A 321 24.72 10.17 16.96
C VAL A 321 24.37 9.03 17.92
N VAL A 322 23.26 9.17 18.62
CA VAL A 322 22.61 8.11 19.39
C VAL A 322 21.27 7.80 18.74
N VAL A 323 21.05 6.54 18.39
CA VAL A 323 19.77 6.01 17.93
C VAL A 323 19.24 5.07 19.02
N SER A 324 17.97 5.21 19.40
CA SER A 324 17.33 4.36 20.40
C SER A 324 15.83 4.26 20.12
N PHE A 325 15.41 3.15 19.52
CA PHE A 325 14.02 2.95 19.09
C PHE A 325 13.30 2.00 20.02
N GLU A 326 12.11 2.40 20.48
CA GLU A 326 11.25 1.62 21.37
C GLU A 326 12.00 1.16 22.62
N THR A 327 12.44 2.12 23.42
CA THR A 327 13.30 1.90 24.58
C THR A 327 12.88 2.74 25.78
N LEU A 328 12.47 3.99 25.57
CA LEU A 328 12.15 4.93 26.65
C LEU A 328 10.94 4.47 27.49
N GLU A 329 10.01 3.74 26.88
CA GLU A 329 8.85 3.10 27.50
C GLU A 329 9.21 1.93 28.41
N HIS A 330 10.39 1.31 28.21
CA HIS A 330 10.83 0.12 28.91
C HIS A 330 11.77 0.39 30.09
N VAL A 331 12.37 1.59 30.17
CA VAL A 331 13.34 1.93 31.22
C VAL A 331 12.68 2.58 32.43
N GLU A 332 13.17 2.30 33.63
CA GLU A 332 12.61 2.83 34.88
C GLU A 332 12.75 4.37 34.96
N ASP A 333 13.93 4.89 34.61
CA ASP A 333 14.23 6.34 34.60
C ASP A 333 14.61 6.83 33.19
N PRO A 334 13.63 7.13 32.32
CA PRO A 334 13.90 7.63 30.97
C PRO A 334 14.61 9.00 30.98
N VAL A 335 14.40 9.83 32.02
CA VAL A 335 15.08 11.12 32.15
C VAL A 335 16.56 10.92 32.49
N GLY A 336 16.88 9.95 33.34
CA GLY A 336 18.24 9.51 33.62
C GLY A 336 18.96 8.99 32.37
N LEU A 337 18.29 8.16 31.57
CA LEU A 337 18.84 7.67 30.31
C LEU A 337 19.10 8.81 29.31
N LEU A 338 18.16 9.74 29.14
CA LEU A 338 18.36 10.92 28.27
C LEU A 338 19.54 11.79 28.71
N LYS A 339 19.80 11.91 30.02
CA LYS A 339 20.99 12.60 30.54
C LYS A 339 22.28 11.88 30.17
N GLU A 340 22.31 10.56 30.25
CA GLU A 340 23.48 9.78 29.82
C GLU A 340 23.69 9.88 28.30
N PHE A 341 22.63 9.84 27.50
CA PHE A 341 22.72 10.12 26.06
C PHE A 341 23.27 11.53 25.78
N TYR A 342 22.79 12.55 26.51
CA TYR A 342 23.34 13.90 26.41
C TYR A 342 24.84 13.95 26.76
N ARG A 343 25.26 13.24 27.81
CA ARG A 343 26.65 13.17 28.25
C ARG A 343 27.56 12.55 27.17
N VAL A 344 27.18 11.40 26.64
CA VAL A 344 28.00 10.67 25.65
C VAL A 344 27.96 11.31 24.26
N LEU A 345 27.01 12.19 23.97
CA LEU A 345 26.96 12.94 22.71
C LEU A 345 27.99 14.08 22.65
N THR A 346 28.63 14.23 21.49
CA THR A 346 29.45 15.39 21.15
C THR A 346 28.58 16.65 21.06
N PRO A 347 29.16 17.85 21.24
CA PRO A 347 28.44 19.10 21.02
C PRO A 347 27.94 19.19 19.57
N GLY A 348 26.65 19.43 19.36
CA GLY A 348 26.02 19.34 18.02
C GLY A 348 25.72 17.90 17.55
N GLY A 349 25.96 16.90 18.39
CA GLY A 349 25.55 15.52 18.16
C GLY A 349 24.04 15.34 18.28
N ARG A 350 23.51 14.28 17.67
CA ARG A 350 22.06 14.05 17.56
C ARG A 350 21.59 12.82 18.33
N ILE A 351 20.40 12.92 18.91
CA ILE A 351 19.63 11.79 19.40
C ILE A 351 18.42 11.57 18.50
N ILE A 352 18.15 10.31 18.17
CA ILE A 352 17.03 9.89 17.33
C ILE A 352 16.29 8.77 18.06
N VAL A 353 15.02 9.01 18.39
CA VAL A 353 14.22 8.09 19.21
C VAL A 353 12.86 7.79 18.60
N SER A 354 12.26 6.68 19.01
CA SER A 354 10.86 6.37 18.77
C SER A 354 10.19 5.84 20.03
N VAL A 355 8.91 6.16 20.22
CA VAL A 355 8.06 5.61 21.28
C VAL A 355 6.67 5.29 20.71
N PRO A 356 5.97 4.28 21.24
CA PRO A 356 4.58 4.03 20.89
C PRO A 356 3.70 5.19 21.39
N ASN A 357 2.67 5.51 20.61
CA ASN A 357 1.70 6.55 20.91
C ASN A 357 0.45 5.95 21.56
N ASP A 358 0.26 6.26 22.85
CA ASP A 358 -0.90 5.84 23.64
C ASP A 358 -1.21 4.34 23.50
N TRP A 359 -0.27 3.47 23.85
CA TRP A 359 -0.44 2.01 23.75
C TRP A 359 -1.33 1.41 24.85
N SER A 360 -2.25 2.18 25.43
CA SER A 360 -3.21 1.67 26.41
C SER A 360 -4.30 0.76 25.79
N ASP A 361 -4.88 -0.14 26.56
CA ASP A 361 -6.04 -0.94 26.18
C ASP A 361 -7.37 -0.21 26.48
N GLU A 362 -8.50 -0.92 26.37
CA GLU A 362 -9.84 -0.38 26.61
C GLU A 362 -10.07 0.06 28.06
N THR A 363 -9.23 -0.40 28.99
CA THR A 363 -9.25 -0.02 30.42
C THR A 363 -8.37 1.20 30.71
N GLY A 364 -7.54 1.61 29.74
CA GLY A 364 -6.57 2.69 29.89
C GLY A 364 -5.22 2.23 30.46
N GLU A 365 -5.01 0.93 30.65
CA GLU A 365 -3.75 0.34 31.09
C GLU A 365 -2.94 -0.15 29.88
N ASP A 366 -1.61 -0.12 29.95
CA ASP A 366 -0.78 -0.69 28.87
C ASP A 366 -0.82 -2.22 28.93
N PRO A 367 -1.27 -2.93 27.88
CA PRO A 367 -1.37 -4.38 27.89
C PRO A 367 0.02 -5.05 27.83
N ASN A 368 1.10 -4.30 27.53
CA ASN A 368 2.45 -4.81 27.59
C ASN A 368 3.00 -4.66 29.02
N PRO A 369 3.22 -5.77 29.76
CA PRO A 369 3.73 -5.70 31.14
C PRO A 369 5.15 -5.13 31.25
N TYR A 370 5.86 -4.99 30.12
CA TYR A 370 7.20 -4.41 30.06
C TYR A 370 7.18 -2.90 29.73
N HIS A 371 6.03 -2.29 29.45
CA HIS A 371 5.90 -0.84 29.32
C HIS A 371 5.73 -0.23 30.71
N LEU A 372 6.76 0.46 31.19
CA LEU A 372 6.73 1.21 32.44
C LEU A 372 6.12 2.61 32.25
N HIS A 373 6.05 3.08 31.00
CA HIS A 373 5.59 4.42 30.66
C HIS A 373 4.71 4.43 29.40
N VAL A 374 3.51 4.99 29.51
CA VAL A 374 2.72 5.38 28.34
C VAL A 374 3.23 6.72 27.81
N TYR A 375 3.42 6.82 26.50
CA TYR A 375 3.88 8.03 25.81
C TYR A 375 2.79 8.67 24.95
N ASP A 376 2.81 9.99 24.91
CA ASP A 376 2.09 10.80 23.93
C ASP A 376 3.03 11.86 23.34
N TRP A 377 2.53 12.60 22.35
CA TRP A 377 3.27 13.68 21.69
C TRP A 377 3.88 14.68 22.68
N GLN A 378 3.10 15.14 23.65
CA GLN A 378 3.50 16.22 24.55
C GLN A 378 4.56 15.76 25.55
N LYS A 379 4.43 14.53 26.08
CA LYS A 379 5.40 13.93 26.99
C LYS A 379 6.76 13.77 26.30
N LEU A 380 6.79 13.22 25.08
CA LEU A 380 8.04 13.06 24.35
C LEU A 380 8.68 14.42 23.99
N LYS A 381 7.87 15.36 23.45
CA LYS A 381 8.29 16.72 23.10
C LYS A 381 8.91 17.44 24.31
N ASN A 382 8.24 17.38 25.48
CA ASN A 382 8.73 18.00 26.70
C ASN A 382 10.01 17.35 27.24
N GLN A 383 10.08 16.02 27.27
CA GLN A 383 11.26 15.32 27.79
C GLN A 383 12.51 15.61 26.95
N LEU A 384 12.41 15.56 25.63
CA LEU A 384 13.53 15.91 24.75
C LEU A 384 13.83 17.42 24.77
N GLY A 385 12.80 18.27 24.67
CA GLY A 385 12.96 19.72 24.60
C GLY A 385 13.57 20.37 25.86
N ASN A 386 13.60 19.66 27.00
CA ASN A 386 14.23 20.14 28.22
C ASN A 386 15.76 20.27 28.12
N GLN A 387 16.42 19.45 27.29
CA GLN A 387 17.89 19.39 27.19
C GLN A 387 18.40 19.50 25.76
N PHE A 388 17.59 19.14 24.77
CA PHE A 388 17.98 19.11 23.37
C PHE A 388 17.24 20.17 22.55
N ILE A 389 17.87 20.60 21.47
CA ILE A 389 17.25 21.42 20.44
C ILE A 389 16.43 20.48 19.53
N LEU A 390 15.11 20.62 19.53
CA LEU A 390 14.24 19.80 18.69
C LEU A 390 14.45 20.13 17.21
N GLU A 391 14.65 19.12 16.36
CA GLU A 391 15.01 19.31 14.95
C GLU A 391 13.96 18.76 13.98
N ASN A 392 13.48 17.53 14.18
CA ASN A 392 12.41 16.98 13.35
C ASN A 392 11.57 15.94 14.11
N ALA A 393 10.34 15.72 13.66
CA ALA A 393 9.46 14.67 14.17
C ALA A 393 8.60 14.05 13.07
N LEU A 394 8.36 12.74 13.18
CA LEU A 394 7.47 11.99 12.29
C LEU A 394 6.43 11.19 13.09
N ALA A 395 5.24 11.04 12.50
CA ALA A 395 4.19 10.13 12.90
C ALA A 395 4.29 8.89 12.02
N GLN A 396 4.40 7.71 12.62
CA GLN A 396 4.46 6.45 11.90
C GLN A 396 3.23 5.60 12.22
N THR A 397 2.66 5.04 11.17
CA THR A 397 1.66 3.98 11.23
C THR A 397 2.18 2.79 10.44
N ALA A 398 1.96 1.57 10.93
CA ALA A 398 2.31 0.33 10.26
C ALA A 398 1.06 -0.43 9.80
N SER A 399 0.08 -0.59 10.70
CA SER A 399 -1.07 -1.48 10.49
C SER A 399 -2.39 -0.94 11.07
N ARG A 400 -2.32 -0.07 12.08
CA ARG A 400 -3.50 0.46 12.77
C ARG A 400 -3.18 1.79 13.44
N CYS A 401 -4.13 2.52 13.99
CA CYS A 401 -3.85 3.63 14.89
C CYS A 401 -5.04 3.87 15.82
N LYS A 402 -4.83 4.50 16.96
CA LYS A 402 -5.93 5.01 17.77
C LYS A 402 -6.44 6.32 17.19
N VAL A 403 -7.75 6.40 17.00
CA VAL A 403 -8.41 7.60 16.45
C VAL A 403 -9.00 8.43 17.58
N LYS A 404 -8.40 9.60 17.85
CA LYS A 404 -8.83 10.48 18.95
C LYS A 404 -10.28 10.94 18.83
N ALA A 405 -10.70 11.26 17.62
CA ALA A 405 -12.08 11.67 17.31
C ALA A 405 -13.12 10.57 17.63
N LYS A 406 -12.69 9.32 17.83
CA LYS A 406 -13.53 8.17 18.14
C LYS A 406 -13.22 7.57 19.52
N ASN A 407 -12.87 8.42 20.49
CA ASN A 407 -12.53 7.99 21.85
C ASN A 407 -11.37 6.96 21.89
N ASN A 408 -10.31 7.20 21.11
CA ASN A 408 -9.09 6.37 21.10
C ASN A 408 -9.33 4.89 20.70
N THR A 409 -10.34 4.61 19.88
CA THR A 409 -10.54 3.26 19.32
C THR A 409 -9.49 2.94 18.26
N TRP A 410 -9.00 1.70 18.27
CA TRP A 410 -8.10 1.18 17.24
C TRP A 410 -8.83 1.06 15.89
N GLU A 411 -8.25 1.64 14.85
CA GLU A 411 -8.67 1.46 13.46
C GLU A 411 -7.52 0.94 12.61
N ALA A 412 -7.81 0.04 11.68
CA ALA A 412 -6.82 -0.40 10.69
C ALA A 412 -6.39 0.77 9.78
N ARG A 413 -5.08 0.89 9.56
CA ARG A 413 -4.45 1.92 8.74
C ARG A 413 -3.20 1.33 8.10
N GLY A 414 -2.98 1.60 6.81
CA GLY A 414 -1.76 1.15 6.15
C GLY A 414 -0.50 1.82 6.70
N ARG A 415 0.65 1.33 6.25
CA ARG A 415 1.97 1.93 6.42
C ARG A 415 1.96 3.39 5.95
N VAL A 416 2.23 4.31 6.86
CA VAL A 416 2.27 5.76 6.61
C VAL A 416 3.40 6.37 7.43
N LEU A 417 4.15 7.31 6.85
CA LEU A 417 5.20 8.03 7.57
C LEU A 417 5.11 9.54 7.27
N GLN A 418 4.60 10.31 8.22
CA GLN A 418 4.22 11.71 8.00
C GLN A 418 4.99 12.70 8.88
N PRO A 419 5.47 13.83 8.33
CA PRO A 419 6.06 14.90 9.12
C PRO A 419 5.09 15.51 10.12
N VAL A 420 5.60 15.85 11.30
CA VAL A 420 4.81 16.38 12.41
C VAL A 420 5.24 17.81 12.71
N PRO A 421 4.33 18.81 12.64
CA PRO A 421 4.66 20.17 13.04
C PRO A 421 4.80 20.30 14.56
N TRP A 422 5.61 21.25 15.02
CA TRP A 422 5.85 21.52 16.44
C TRP A 422 4.67 22.25 17.14
N THR A 423 3.46 21.70 17.07
CA THR A 423 2.27 22.23 17.77
C THR A 423 2.15 21.69 19.19
N ASP A 424 1.33 22.34 20.03
CA ASP A 424 1.07 21.91 21.41
C ASP A 424 -0.05 20.86 21.52
N GLU A 425 -0.86 20.70 20.48
CA GLU A 425 -1.79 19.58 20.35
C GLU A 425 -1.11 18.43 19.62
N SER A 426 -1.44 17.20 20.01
CA SER A 426 -1.07 15.98 19.27
C SER A 426 -1.69 16.04 17.88
N PRO A 427 -0.89 16.26 16.83
CA PRO A 427 -1.45 16.75 15.57
C PRO A 427 -1.99 15.64 14.65
N LEU A 428 -1.64 14.38 14.91
CA LEU A 428 -1.98 13.23 14.05
C LEU A 428 -2.33 11.98 14.88
N ASP A 429 -3.16 11.10 14.32
CA ASP A 429 -3.40 9.74 14.80
C ASP A 429 -2.32 8.80 14.21
N CYS A 430 -1.55 8.11 15.05
CA CYS A 430 -0.47 7.21 14.64
C CYS A 430 -0.15 6.15 15.70
N GLU A 431 0.70 5.18 15.35
CA GLU A 431 1.19 4.15 16.29
C GLU A 431 2.47 4.56 17.00
N TRP A 432 3.38 5.27 16.31
CA TRP A 432 4.66 5.70 16.89
C TRP A 432 4.96 7.16 16.60
N TRP A 433 5.52 7.82 17.61
CA TRP A 433 6.20 9.10 17.45
C TRP A 433 7.69 8.86 17.27
N LEU A 434 8.26 9.47 16.26
CA LEU A 434 9.70 9.47 15.99
C LEU A 434 10.20 10.91 16.14
N MET A 435 11.32 11.13 16.84
CA MET A 435 11.89 12.47 17.02
C MET A 435 13.41 12.47 16.87
N THR A 436 13.92 13.52 16.22
CA THR A 436 15.33 13.86 16.16
C THR A 436 15.56 15.16 16.93
N ALA A 437 16.56 15.16 17.81
CA ALA A 437 16.96 16.34 18.57
C ALA A 437 18.49 16.44 18.66
N MET A 438 19.01 17.65 18.83
CA MET A 438 20.45 17.96 18.82
C MET A 438 20.91 18.44 20.19
N LYS A 439 22.04 17.91 20.68
CA LYS A 439 22.76 18.50 21.82
C LYS A 439 23.29 19.87 21.41
N SER A 440 23.00 20.90 22.20
CA SER A 440 23.43 22.27 21.85
C SER A 440 24.93 22.32 21.55
N PRO A 441 25.36 22.85 20.38
CA PRO A 441 26.78 23.00 20.08
C PRO A 441 27.46 24.06 20.95
N LEU A 442 26.71 24.84 21.74
CA LEU A 442 27.24 25.79 22.71
C LEU A 442 27.77 25.12 23.99
N ASP A 443 27.39 23.87 24.26
CA ASP A 443 28.03 23.05 25.30
C ASP A 443 29.34 22.46 24.77
N ASN A 444 30.30 23.33 24.42
CA ASN A 444 31.51 22.97 23.69
C ASN A 444 32.71 22.64 24.60
N THR A 445 32.45 22.01 25.75
CA THR A 445 33.47 21.64 26.74
C THR A 445 34.45 20.58 26.23
N ILE A 446 34.08 19.86 25.17
CA ILE A 446 34.84 18.76 24.57
C ILE A 446 35.68 19.28 23.38
N PRO A 447 36.96 18.84 23.25
CA PRO A 447 37.80 19.20 22.11
C PRO A 447 37.18 18.79 20.78
N TYR A 448 37.18 19.71 19.83
CA TYR A 448 36.71 19.44 18.47
C TYR A 448 37.66 18.54 17.69
N ASP A 449 37.05 17.59 16.98
CA ASP A 449 37.67 16.62 16.07
C ASP A 449 36.91 16.62 14.74
N GLU A 450 37.60 16.89 13.63
CA GLU A 450 37.00 16.97 12.29
C GLU A 450 37.08 15.59 11.62
N ARG A 451 35.96 14.87 11.61
CA ARG A 451 35.86 13.52 11.03
C ARG A 451 35.20 13.45 9.66
N VAL A 452 34.37 14.44 9.33
CA VAL A 452 33.62 14.49 8.07
C VAL A 452 34.57 14.62 6.89
N PHE A 453 35.59 15.47 7.02
CA PHE A 453 36.61 15.71 5.99
C PHE A 453 37.99 15.16 6.37
N SER A 454 38.02 14.09 7.16
CA SER A 454 39.25 13.50 7.70
C SER A 454 40.24 13.02 6.65
N ASN A 455 39.75 12.58 5.47
CA ASN A 455 40.58 12.13 4.34
C ASN A 455 41.51 13.20 3.77
N VAL A 456 41.26 14.49 4.06
CA VAL A 456 42.04 15.63 3.56
C VAL A 456 42.42 16.65 4.63
N LEU A 457 42.27 16.28 5.90
CA LEU A 457 42.47 17.20 7.02
C LEU A 457 43.90 17.78 7.10
N GLU A 458 44.89 17.04 6.58
CA GLU A 458 46.30 17.45 6.54
C GLU A 458 46.61 18.59 5.56
N SER A 459 45.69 18.90 4.63
CA SER A 459 45.89 19.88 3.55
C SER A 459 46.18 21.32 4.02
N LYS A 460 45.95 21.65 5.30
CA LYS A 460 46.06 23.00 5.89
C LYS A 460 45.16 24.06 5.22
N HIS A 461 44.28 23.67 4.30
CA HIS A 461 43.42 24.59 3.56
C HIS A 461 42.44 25.31 4.50
N PRO A 462 42.20 26.63 4.37
CA PRO A 462 41.40 27.37 5.33
C PRO A 462 39.96 26.86 5.50
N SER A 463 39.37 26.28 4.45
CA SER A 463 38.01 25.73 4.48
C SER A 463 37.85 24.46 5.33
N LEU A 464 38.93 23.88 5.84
CA LEU A 464 38.94 22.66 6.65
C LEU A 464 39.52 22.87 8.06
N GLN A 465 40.15 24.03 8.31
CA GLN A 465 40.86 24.32 9.56
C GLN A 465 39.94 25.00 10.58
N TYR A 466 38.75 24.44 10.83
CA TYR A 466 37.74 25.07 11.69
C TYR A 466 38.24 25.37 13.09
N LYS A 467 38.95 24.41 13.70
CA LYS A 467 39.57 24.53 15.02
C LYS A 467 40.53 25.72 15.13
N LYS A 468 41.14 26.14 14.01
CA LYS A 468 42.04 27.29 13.96
C LYS A 468 41.29 28.62 13.89
N TYR A 469 40.14 28.65 13.22
CA TYR A 469 39.49 29.91 12.84
C TYR A 469 38.18 30.20 13.61
N PHE A 470 37.56 29.21 14.24
CA PHE A 470 36.36 29.37 15.05
C PHE A 470 36.71 29.26 16.53
N SER A 471 36.07 30.09 17.35
CA SER A 471 36.09 29.94 18.80
C SER A 471 35.33 28.67 19.19
N ASN A 472 34.27 28.34 18.45
CA ASN A 472 33.50 27.13 18.56
C ASN A 472 33.32 26.45 17.19
N PRO A 473 34.25 25.55 16.82
CA PRO A 473 34.19 24.84 15.53
C PRO A 473 33.00 23.86 15.41
N TRP A 474 32.35 23.45 16.50
CA TRP A 474 31.16 22.58 16.45
C TRP A 474 29.97 23.24 15.72
N LEU A 475 29.97 24.57 15.60
CA LEU A 475 28.97 25.33 14.84
C LEU A 475 29.02 25.03 13.34
N MET A 476 30.15 24.56 12.82
CA MET A 476 30.29 24.32 11.38
C MET A 476 29.30 23.29 10.86
N HIS A 477 29.16 22.16 11.54
CA HIS A 477 28.23 21.11 11.13
C HIS A 477 26.84 21.24 11.75
N SER A 478 26.68 22.09 12.78
CA SER A 478 25.40 22.28 13.47
C SER A 478 24.58 23.44 12.90
N MET A 479 25.24 24.47 12.34
CA MET A 479 24.60 25.73 11.93
C MET A 479 25.00 26.18 10.51
N VAL A 480 26.24 25.94 10.07
CA VAL A 480 26.79 26.55 8.86
C VAL A 480 26.64 25.68 7.62
N ASN A 481 27.15 24.44 7.67
CA ASN A 481 27.13 23.53 6.53
C ASN A 481 25.67 23.15 6.23
N VAL A 482 25.18 23.55 5.06
CA VAL A 482 23.77 23.38 4.69
C VAL A 482 23.36 21.92 4.66
N GLU A 483 24.27 21.00 4.33
CA GLU A 483 24.00 19.56 4.27
C GLU A 483 23.75 18.98 5.67
N TYR A 484 24.57 19.38 6.65
CA TYR A 484 24.60 18.73 7.97
C TYR A 484 23.94 19.50 9.12
N ARG A 485 23.74 20.82 8.96
CA ARG A 485 23.14 21.68 9.97
C ARG A 485 21.68 21.32 10.27
N ILE A 486 21.16 21.90 11.36
CA ILE A 486 19.73 21.89 11.68
C ILE A 486 18.92 22.40 10.48
N LYS A 487 17.91 21.63 10.06
CA LYS A 487 17.05 21.98 8.91
C LYS A 487 15.82 22.79 9.30
N ASP A 488 15.30 22.60 10.51
CA ASP A 488 14.18 23.40 11.01
C ASP A 488 14.59 24.88 11.13
N LEU A 489 13.87 25.76 10.43
CA LEU A 489 14.22 27.18 10.31
C LEU A 489 13.97 27.97 11.59
N ILE A 490 13.12 27.48 12.49
CA ILE A 490 12.87 28.11 13.78
C ILE A 490 14.05 27.79 14.70
N ALA A 491 14.34 26.50 14.90
CA ALA A 491 15.46 26.03 15.70
C ALA A 491 16.82 26.55 15.21
N LEU A 492 17.05 26.57 13.89
CA LEU A 492 18.28 27.14 13.31
C LEU A 492 18.38 28.66 13.58
N GLY A 493 17.26 29.37 13.50
CA GLY A 493 17.20 30.81 13.81
C GLY A 493 17.45 31.10 15.29
N ASP A 494 16.91 30.26 16.17
CA ASP A 494 17.12 30.35 17.62
C ASP A 494 18.59 30.10 17.96
N LEU A 495 19.18 29.03 17.40
CA LEU A 495 20.61 28.74 17.54
C LEU A 495 21.48 29.90 17.05
N ALA A 496 21.19 30.46 15.87
CA ALA A 496 21.95 31.59 15.34
C ALA A 496 21.87 32.82 16.27
N ARG A 497 20.68 33.12 16.81
CA ARG A 497 20.51 34.22 17.78
C ARG A 497 21.31 33.96 19.06
N ASP A 498 21.34 32.73 19.55
CA ASP A 498 22.08 32.39 20.77
C ASP A 498 23.59 32.44 20.55
N VAL A 499 24.08 32.02 19.38
CA VAL A 499 25.49 32.21 18.97
C VAL A 499 25.84 33.70 18.92
N MET A 500 24.99 34.55 18.33
CA MET A 500 25.23 36.00 18.28
C MET A 500 25.26 36.67 19.66
N LYS A 501 24.57 36.11 20.66
CA LYS A 501 24.64 36.57 22.06
C LYS A 501 25.90 36.05 22.77
N ALA A 502 26.28 34.80 22.49
CA ALA A 502 27.36 34.12 23.18
C ALA A 502 28.76 34.57 22.72
N TYR A 503 28.92 34.95 21.45
CA TYR A 503 30.21 35.30 20.88
C TYR A 503 30.32 36.79 20.52
N PRO A 504 31.49 37.42 20.75
CA PRO A 504 31.72 38.81 20.36
C PRO A 504 31.53 39.05 18.86
N ALA A 505 31.06 40.25 18.52
CA ALA A 505 30.69 40.59 17.15
C ALA A 505 31.83 40.46 16.13
N ASP A 506 33.09 40.53 16.57
CA ASP A 506 34.33 40.44 15.76
C ASP A 506 34.82 39.02 15.50
N THR A 507 34.13 38.00 16.01
CA THR A 507 34.46 36.59 15.78
C THR A 507 33.89 36.04 14.45
N ASN A 508 34.50 34.97 13.95
CA ASN A 508 33.97 34.21 12.81
C ASN A 508 32.66 33.48 13.18
N ASP A 509 32.50 33.10 14.45
CA ASP A 509 31.30 32.48 15.02
C ASP A 509 30.09 33.40 14.89
N TYR A 510 30.23 34.67 15.32
CA TYR A 510 29.20 35.69 15.17
C TYR A 510 28.91 35.99 13.69
N ALA A 511 29.95 36.14 12.86
CA ALA A 511 29.80 36.38 11.43
C ALA A 511 29.02 35.25 10.74
N ALA A 512 29.25 34.01 11.18
CA ALA A 512 28.55 32.84 10.70
C ALA A 512 27.06 32.87 11.03
N ALA A 513 26.74 33.12 12.29
CA ALA A 513 25.36 33.24 12.75
C ALA A 513 24.62 34.40 12.08
N LEU A 514 25.27 35.56 11.94
CA LEU A 514 24.70 36.72 11.23
C LEU A 514 24.36 36.38 9.77
N CYS A 515 25.26 35.66 9.09
CA CYS A 515 25.01 35.23 7.71
C CYS A 515 23.85 34.24 7.62
N VAL A 516 23.75 33.28 8.54
CA VAL A 516 22.63 32.32 8.62
C VAL A 516 21.32 33.06 8.87
N SER A 517 21.27 33.97 9.83
CA SER A 517 20.10 34.81 10.12
C SER A 517 19.65 35.62 8.89
N ALA A 518 20.59 36.17 8.12
CA ALA A 518 20.29 36.90 6.89
C ALA A 518 19.66 36.02 5.80
N TYR A 519 20.12 34.78 5.64
CA TYR A 519 19.50 33.83 4.71
C TYR A 519 18.14 33.30 5.19
N ILE A 520 17.96 33.10 6.50
CA ILE A 520 16.65 32.75 7.08
C ILE A 520 15.64 33.87 6.82
N PHE A 521 16.05 35.13 7.01
CA PHE A 521 15.22 36.30 6.68
C PHE A 521 14.76 36.26 5.22
N LEU A 522 15.68 36.05 4.27
CA LEU A 522 15.38 35.96 2.83
C LEU A 522 14.42 34.80 2.47
N GLN A 523 14.44 33.71 3.23
CA GLN A 523 13.51 32.58 3.03
C GLN A 523 12.12 32.87 3.62
N LYS A 524 12.04 33.61 4.73
CA LYS A 524 10.77 33.92 5.42
C LYS A 524 10.00 35.06 4.76
N THR A 525 10.69 36.10 4.31
CA THR A 525 10.05 37.28 3.73
C THR A 525 10.95 37.97 2.72
N THR A 526 10.32 38.60 1.73
CA THR A 526 10.99 39.47 0.76
C THR A 526 10.73 40.96 1.04
N THR A 527 9.87 41.28 2.03
CA THR A 527 9.47 42.65 2.33
C THR A 527 10.45 43.33 3.28
N PHE A 528 10.85 44.55 2.95
CA PHE A 528 11.72 45.35 3.82
C PHE A 528 11.01 45.71 5.14
N ASN A 529 11.62 45.35 6.27
CA ASN A 529 11.09 45.62 7.61
C ASN A 529 12.22 46.05 8.58
N ASN A 530 11.89 46.20 9.88
CA ASN A 530 12.85 46.59 10.91
C ASN A 530 13.98 45.54 11.10
N GLU A 531 13.66 44.26 10.93
CA GLU A 531 14.62 43.16 10.99
C GLU A 531 15.65 43.28 9.85
N ALA A 532 15.20 43.51 8.62
CA ALA A 532 16.06 43.77 7.46
C ALA A 532 17.01 44.95 7.71
N SER A 533 16.49 46.05 8.28
CA SER A 533 17.29 47.24 8.60
C SER A 533 18.38 46.93 9.63
N THR A 534 18.06 46.12 10.64
CA THR A 534 18.99 45.70 11.68
C THR A 534 20.10 44.81 11.10
N LEU A 535 19.72 43.78 10.35
CA LEU A 535 20.67 42.87 9.68
C LEU A 535 21.61 43.64 8.74
N LEU A 536 21.09 44.55 7.92
CA LEU A 536 21.91 45.36 7.01
C LEU A 536 22.90 46.25 7.77
N ALA A 537 22.52 46.80 8.92
CA ALA A 537 23.39 47.61 9.76
C ALA A 537 24.52 46.76 10.38
N GLU A 538 24.20 45.60 10.94
CA GLU A 538 25.17 44.66 11.52
C GLU A 538 26.14 44.14 10.46
N ILE A 539 25.63 43.73 9.30
CA ILE A 539 26.46 43.29 8.17
C ILE A 539 27.37 44.44 7.71
N GLY A 540 26.83 45.65 7.58
CA GLY A 540 27.60 46.83 7.20
C GLY A 540 28.71 47.16 8.20
N ALA A 541 28.46 46.99 9.50
CA ALA A 541 29.45 47.16 10.54
C ALA A 541 30.56 46.09 10.46
N PHE A 542 30.21 44.83 10.19
CA PHE A 542 31.19 43.76 10.00
C PHE A 542 32.05 43.98 8.75
N ALA A 543 31.43 44.30 7.61
CA ALA A 543 32.13 44.42 6.32
C ALA A 543 33.20 45.54 6.30
N LYS A 544 33.01 46.59 7.12
CA LYS A 544 33.96 47.71 7.27
C LYS A 544 35.22 47.35 8.08
N ARG A 545 35.24 46.20 8.74
CA ARG A 545 36.36 45.80 9.60
C ARG A 545 37.56 45.35 8.76
N GLN A 546 38.73 45.43 9.40
CA GLN A 546 39.96 44.91 8.82
C GLN A 546 39.92 43.37 8.80
N ILE A 547 40.31 42.80 7.67
CA ILE A 547 40.42 41.35 7.49
C ILE A 547 41.71 40.91 8.18
N ASN A 548 41.58 40.01 9.16
CA ASN A 548 42.70 39.53 9.99
C ASN A 548 43.02 38.03 9.78
N SER A 549 42.23 37.33 8.97
CA SER A 549 42.42 35.90 8.66
C SER A 549 41.71 35.52 7.36
N PRO A 550 42.11 34.42 6.71
CA PRO A 550 41.39 33.85 5.57
C PRO A 550 39.90 33.59 5.85
N MET A 551 39.56 33.10 7.05
CA MET A 551 38.17 32.82 7.40
C MET A 551 37.33 34.11 7.54
N ALA A 552 37.92 35.19 8.07
CA ALA A 552 37.27 36.49 8.12
C ALA A 552 37.00 37.05 6.71
N LEU A 553 37.91 36.82 5.76
CA LEU A 553 37.70 37.14 4.34
C LEU A 553 36.49 36.40 3.77
N ARG A 554 36.39 35.08 4.01
CA ARG A 554 35.25 34.26 3.57
C ARG A 554 33.91 34.75 4.10
N TRP A 555 33.85 35.17 5.37
CA TRP A 555 32.64 35.75 5.94
C TRP A 555 32.33 37.13 5.39
N LYS A 556 33.33 38.00 5.18
CA LYS A 556 33.11 39.31 4.55
C LYS A 556 32.48 39.18 3.17
N VAL A 557 33.01 38.30 2.31
CA VAL A 557 32.45 38.01 0.97
C VAL A 557 31.01 37.50 1.10
N SER A 558 30.77 36.51 1.96
CA SER A 558 29.43 35.92 2.13
C SER A 558 28.40 36.92 2.67
N LEU A 559 28.81 37.78 3.62
CA LEU A 559 27.96 38.80 4.22
C LEU A 559 27.64 39.94 3.23
N LEU A 560 28.62 40.41 2.44
CA LEU A 560 28.34 41.39 1.38
C LEU A 560 27.42 40.82 0.31
N PHE A 561 27.62 39.56 -0.06
CA PHE A 561 26.77 38.88 -1.03
C PHE A 561 25.31 38.78 -0.54
N VAL A 562 25.07 38.32 0.69
CA VAL A 562 23.70 38.24 1.23
C VAL A 562 23.09 39.62 1.50
N LYS A 563 23.91 40.63 1.85
CA LYS A 563 23.47 42.04 1.94
C LYS A 563 22.93 42.54 0.61
N ALA A 564 23.62 42.23 -0.49
CA ALA A 564 23.15 42.58 -1.84
C ALA A 564 21.83 41.86 -2.18
N LYS A 565 21.69 40.57 -1.83
CA LYS A 565 20.44 39.81 -1.99
C LYS A 565 19.28 40.41 -1.20
N ILE A 566 19.52 40.88 0.04
CA ILE A 566 18.50 41.57 0.84
C ILE A 566 18.05 42.86 0.16
N PHE A 567 18.98 43.68 -0.35
CA PHE A 567 18.61 44.87 -1.10
C PHE A 567 17.83 44.54 -2.39
N GLU A 568 18.23 43.50 -3.12
CA GLU A 568 17.55 43.04 -4.34
C GLU A 568 16.11 42.60 -4.01
N ALA A 569 15.93 41.73 -3.02
CA ALA A 569 14.61 41.26 -2.58
C ALA A 569 13.70 42.41 -2.09
N SER A 570 14.31 43.43 -1.49
CA SER A 570 13.62 44.63 -0.98
C SER A 570 13.34 45.69 -2.06
N GLY A 571 13.69 45.43 -3.33
CA GLY A 571 13.51 46.37 -4.45
C GLY A 571 14.48 47.55 -4.46
N GLN A 572 15.52 47.56 -3.62
CA GLN A 572 16.55 48.62 -3.58
C GLN A 572 17.68 48.29 -4.58
N LEU A 573 17.34 48.27 -5.87
CA LEU A 573 18.17 47.68 -6.92
C LEU A 573 19.51 48.40 -7.13
N GLU A 574 19.59 49.73 -6.99
CA GLU A 574 20.85 50.48 -7.10
C GLU A 574 21.82 50.09 -5.99
N LYS A 575 21.31 49.95 -4.75
CA LYS A 575 22.14 49.52 -3.60
C LYS A 575 22.57 48.07 -3.75
N ALA A 576 21.68 47.20 -4.25
CA ALA A 576 22.02 45.82 -4.55
C ALA A 576 23.13 45.74 -5.59
N GLN A 577 22.99 46.47 -6.70
CA GLN A 577 23.98 46.53 -7.78
C GLN A 577 25.36 46.97 -7.28
N LEU A 578 25.42 48.07 -6.50
CA LEU A 578 26.67 48.57 -5.92
C LEU A 578 27.29 47.56 -4.95
N THR A 579 26.47 46.90 -4.13
CA THR A 579 26.97 45.93 -3.14
C THR A 579 27.47 44.64 -3.81
N TYR A 580 26.81 44.17 -4.88
CA TYR A 580 27.31 43.04 -5.67
C TYR A 580 28.65 43.35 -6.35
N ARG A 581 28.81 44.59 -6.84
CA ARG A 581 30.09 45.08 -7.38
C ARG A 581 31.17 45.13 -6.29
N GLU A 582 30.86 45.68 -5.12
CA GLU A 582 31.78 45.69 -3.97
C GLU A 582 32.22 44.26 -3.60
N CYS A 583 31.29 43.30 -3.63
CA CYS A 583 31.59 41.90 -3.38
C CYS A 583 32.52 41.29 -4.45
N SER A 584 32.31 41.60 -5.72
CA SER A 584 33.09 41.04 -6.83
C SER A 584 34.50 41.62 -6.98
N GLU A 585 34.76 42.78 -6.39
CA GLU A 585 36.08 43.42 -6.38
C GLU A 585 37.01 42.85 -5.29
N ILE A 586 36.51 41.99 -4.40
CA ILE A 586 37.32 41.37 -3.34
C ILE A 586 38.22 40.27 -3.90
N GLU A 587 39.52 40.35 -3.62
CA GLU A 587 40.47 39.30 -3.94
C GLU A 587 40.33 38.12 -2.96
N VAL A 588 40.16 36.91 -3.51
CA VAL A 588 39.87 35.70 -2.73
C VAL A 588 41.10 34.82 -2.47
N GLY A 589 42.28 35.21 -2.98
CA GLY A 589 43.49 34.39 -2.97
C GLY A 589 43.92 33.90 -1.58
N ASP A 590 43.78 34.74 -0.55
CA ASP A 590 44.15 34.38 0.83
C ASP A 590 43.29 33.24 1.41
N PHE A 591 42.06 33.05 0.92
CA PHE A 591 41.22 31.92 1.29
C PHE A 591 41.35 30.74 0.32
N GLY A 592 41.43 31.03 -0.98
CA GLY A 592 41.47 30.04 -2.06
C GLY A 592 40.38 30.24 -3.10
N VAL A 593 40.51 29.56 -4.23
CA VAL A 593 39.59 29.67 -5.38
C VAL A 593 38.17 29.22 -5.06
N HIS A 594 37.95 28.41 -4.01
CA HIS A 594 36.62 27.95 -3.60
C HIS A 594 35.67 29.10 -3.21
N LEU A 595 36.21 30.26 -2.83
CA LEU A 595 35.41 31.45 -2.52
C LEU A 595 35.02 32.28 -3.75
N ALA A 596 35.61 31.99 -4.92
CA ALA A 596 35.38 32.74 -6.15
C ALA A 596 33.94 32.65 -6.66
N THR A 597 33.18 31.62 -6.26
CA THR A 597 31.78 31.44 -6.66
C THR A 597 30.93 32.69 -6.41
N LYS A 598 31.07 33.32 -5.24
CA LYS A 598 30.29 34.51 -4.89
C LYS A 598 30.79 35.79 -5.56
N THR A 599 32.09 35.90 -5.81
CA THR A 599 32.66 37.09 -6.45
C THR A 599 32.35 37.11 -7.95
N THR A 600 32.42 35.97 -8.63
CA THR A 600 32.01 35.84 -10.04
C THR A 600 30.50 35.98 -10.20
N GLU A 601 29.68 35.37 -9.32
CA GLU A 601 28.22 35.59 -9.33
C GLU A 601 27.87 37.06 -9.06
N GLY A 602 28.59 37.70 -8.13
CA GLY A 602 28.45 39.13 -7.84
C GLY A 602 28.69 40.00 -9.06
N ALA A 603 29.74 39.72 -9.85
CA ALA A 603 30.02 40.45 -11.09
C ALA A 603 28.88 40.29 -12.12
N PHE A 604 28.38 39.06 -12.28
CA PHE A 604 27.24 38.79 -13.15
C PHE A 604 25.98 39.55 -12.72
N LEU A 605 25.60 39.43 -11.44
CA LEU A 605 24.40 40.05 -10.88
C LEU A 605 24.48 41.58 -10.88
N ALA A 606 25.65 42.16 -10.59
CA ALA A 606 25.88 43.59 -10.71
C ALA A 606 25.63 44.08 -12.15
N GLY A 607 26.11 43.34 -13.16
CA GLY A 607 25.86 43.70 -14.56
C GLY A 607 24.39 43.54 -14.97
N LYS A 608 23.74 42.46 -14.52
CA LYS A 608 22.30 42.21 -14.75
C LYS A 608 21.44 43.35 -14.19
N LEU A 609 21.68 43.74 -12.94
CA LEU A 609 20.95 44.84 -12.30
C LEU A 609 21.27 46.19 -12.93
N ALA A 610 22.53 46.45 -13.28
CA ALA A 610 22.91 47.68 -13.98
C ALA A 610 22.18 47.82 -15.32
N TYR A 611 22.07 46.73 -16.08
CA TYR A 611 21.29 46.70 -17.32
C TYR A 611 19.80 46.97 -17.06
N GLY A 612 19.20 46.28 -16.08
CA GLY A 612 17.80 46.48 -15.68
C GLY A 612 17.47 47.91 -15.23
N LEU A 613 18.46 48.61 -14.65
CA LEU A 613 18.39 50.02 -14.27
C LEU A 613 18.67 51.00 -15.44
N GLY A 614 18.91 50.49 -16.65
CA GLY A 614 19.22 51.29 -17.84
C GLY A 614 20.66 51.81 -17.93
N ASN A 615 21.56 51.40 -17.02
CA ASN A 615 22.97 51.79 -17.04
C ASN A 615 23.82 50.78 -17.82
N ILE A 616 23.78 50.90 -19.15
CA ILE A 616 24.48 50.00 -20.07
C ILE A 616 26.01 50.04 -19.89
N ALA A 617 26.58 51.20 -19.57
CA ALA A 617 28.02 51.35 -19.35
C ALA A 617 28.47 50.56 -18.11
N ALA A 618 27.75 50.69 -16.99
CA ALA A 618 28.03 49.93 -15.77
C ALA A 618 27.77 48.43 -15.96
N ALA A 619 26.78 48.04 -16.76
CA ALA A 619 26.55 46.63 -17.11
C ALA A 619 27.75 46.03 -17.86
N ARG A 620 28.26 46.74 -18.87
CA ARG A 620 29.45 46.36 -19.63
C ARG A 620 30.68 46.27 -18.73
N GLU A 621 30.88 47.25 -17.85
CA GLU A 621 32.00 47.26 -16.91
C GLU A 621 31.97 46.04 -15.97
N ALA A 622 30.82 45.78 -15.34
CA ALA A 622 30.66 44.68 -14.39
C ALA A 622 30.88 43.31 -15.05
N TRP A 623 30.35 43.07 -16.25
CA TRP A 623 30.57 41.81 -16.96
C TRP A 623 31.99 41.68 -17.50
N THR A 624 32.63 42.78 -17.91
CA THR A 624 34.07 42.77 -18.27
C THR A 624 34.93 42.43 -17.05
N HIS A 625 34.61 42.98 -15.88
CA HIS A 625 35.26 42.61 -14.62
C HIS A 625 35.10 41.11 -14.31
N GLY A 626 33.90 40.57 -14.49
CA GLY A 626 33.64 39.13 -14.35
C GLY A 626 34.55 38.27 -15.24
N ILE A 627 34.72 38.66 -16.52
CA ILE A 627 35.65 37.97 -17.44
C ILE A 627 37.10 38.06 -16.95
N ASN A 628 37.53 39.23 -16.47
CA ASN A 628 38.89 39.43 -15.96
C ASN A 628 39.17 38.62 -14.69
N LEU A 629 38.16 38.35 -13.85
CA LEU A 629 38.31 37.40 -12.73
C LEU A 629 38.66 35.99 -13.23
N GLY A 630 38.17 35.60 -14.40
CA GLY A 630 38.52 34.32 -15.04
C GLY A 630 40.01 34.17 -15.34
N SER A 631 40.67 35.25 -15.77
CA SER A 631 42.12 35.23 -15.98
C SER A 631 42.90 34.88 -14.70
N LYS A 632 42.47 35.41 -13.55
CA LYS A 632 43.07 35.06 -12.25
C LYS A 632 42.80 33.61 -11.84
N LEU A 633 41.63 33.07 -12.19
CA LEU A 633 41.31 31.67 -11.91
C LEU A 633 42.18 30.71 -12.74
N LEU A 634 42.54 31.07 -13.98
CA LEU A 634 43.45 30.27 -14.80
C LEU A 634 44.86 30.14 -14.20
N GLU A 635 45.25 31.05 -13.29
CA GLU A 635 46.54 31.00 -12.59
C GLU A 635 46.52 30.04 -11.38
N ALA A 636 45.35 29.50 -11.01
CA ALA A 636 45.22 28.59 -9.88
C ALA A 636 45.88 27.22 -10.15
N ARG A 637 46.60 26.69 -9.16
CA ARG A 637 47.22 25.37 -9.27
C ARG A 637 46.21 24.27 -8.98
N LEU A 638 46.46 23.07 -9.48
CA LEU A 638 45.55 21.93 -9.28
C LEU A 638 45.36 21.59 -7.79
N GLU A 639 46.40 21.75 -6.98
CA GLU A 639 46.36 21.53 -5.53
C GLU A 639 45.51 22.58 -4.82
N ASP A 640 45.45 23.81 -5.35
CA ASP A 640 44.60 24.88 -4.81
C ASP A 640 43.11 24.63 -5.13
N ILE A 641 42.81 23.83 -6.17
CA ILE A 641 41.45 23.46 -6.56
C ILE A 641 41.02 22.19 -5.80
N THR A 642 41.81 21.12 -5.91
CA THR A 642 41.46 19.78 -5.40
C THR A 642 41.76 19.60 -3.91
N ILE A 643 42.56 20.49 -3.32
CA ILE A 643 43.07 20.47 -1.94
C ILE A 643 44.07 19.32 -1.70
N ASN A 644 43.75 18.11 -2.16
CA ASN A 644 44.62 16.94 -2.17
C ASN A 644 44.38 16.18 -3.49
N THR A 645 45.44 15.89 -4.25
CA THR A 645 45.33 15.24 -5.56
C THR A 645 45.20 13.71 -5.49
N GLU A 646 45.71 13.08 -4.42
CA GLU A 646 45.60 11.63 -4.21
C GLU A 646 44.22 11.27 -3.64
N PHE A 647 43.70 12.12 -2.75
CA PHE A 647 42.37 11.98 -2.16
C PHE A 647 41.61 13.31 -2.30
N PRO A 648 41.08 13.64 -3.49
CA PRO A 648 40.32 14.86 -3.69
C PRO A 648 39.24 15.02 -2.63
N ASN A 649 39.13 16.25 -2.13
CA ASN A 649 38.18 16.55 -1.08
C ASN A 649 36.75 16.36 -1.58
N LEU A 650 35.98 15.52 -0.89
CA LEU A 650 34.53 15.36 -1.08
C LEU A 650 33.72 16.36 -0.24
N PHE A 651 34.30 17.50 0.13
CA PHE A 651 33.59 18.65 0.68
C PHE A 651 32.31 18.85 -0.15
N ASN A 652 31.15 18.81 0.51
CA ASN A 652 29.80 18.66 -0.07
C ASN A 652 29.75 18.01 -1.49
N HIS A 653 30.33 16.81 -1.64
CA HIS A 653 30.36 16.01 -2.88
C HIS A 653 31.33 16.47 -3.99
N GLY A 654 32.52 16.96 -3.64
CA GLY A 654 33.60 17.23 -4.62
C GLY A 654 33.82 18.71 -4.92
N ASP A 655 33.40 19.57 -3.99
CA ASP A 655 33.37 21.03 -4.05
C ASP A 655 34.71 21.73 -4.30
N GLY A 656 35.84 21.01 -4.28
CA GLY A 656 37.09 21.56 -4.80
C GLY A 656 36.97 21.98 -6.26
N VAL A 657 36.58 21.01 -7.08
CA VAL A 657 36.47 21.13 -8.54
C VAL A 657 35.13 21.75 -8.93
N ARG A 658 34.06 21.40 -8.21
CA ARG A 658 32.72 21.94 -8.50
C ARG A 658 32.70 23.45 -8.31
N GLU A 659 33.22 24.02 -7.22
CA GLU A 659 33.24 25.47 -6.99
C GLU A 659 34.00 26.20 -8.09
N TYR A 660 35.13 25.61 -8.50
CA TYR A 660 35.92 26.13 -9.60
C TYR A 660 35.10 26.14 -10.91
N ALA A 661 34.39 25.05 -11.21
CA ALA A 661 33.48 24.98 -12.35
C ALA A 661 32.31 25.98 -12.25
N VAL A 662 31.69 26.14 -11.07
CA VAL A 662 30.63 27.13 -10.84
C VAL A 662 31.13 28.56 -11.09
N ALA A 663 32.35 28.86 -10.66
CA ALA A 663 32.95 30.17 -10.91
C ALA A 663 33.10 30.45 -12.42
N TRP A 664 33.51 29.46 -13.20
CA TRP A 664 33.56 29.54 -14.67
C TRP A 664 32.17 29.62 -15.31
N ASP A 665 31.18 28.95 -14.75
CA ASP A 665 29.80 29.03 -15.21
C ASP A 665 29.23 30.45 -15.06
N ASN A 666 29.55 31.12 -13.94
CA ASN A 666 29.22 32.54 -13.74
C ASN A 666 29.96 33.46 -14.73
N ILE A 667 31.21 33.15 -15.07
CA ILE A 667 31.99 33.89 -16.07
C ILE A 667 31.37 33.75 -17.47
N ALA A 668 30.90 32.56 -17.83
CA ALA A 668 30.17 32.34 -19.10
C ALA A 668 28.92 33.23 -19.19
N ARG A 669 28.18 33.40 -18.09
CA ARG A 669 27.02 34.30 -18.03
C ARG A 669 27.41 35.77 -18.21
N CYS A 670 28.57 36.20 -17.71
CA CYS A 670 29.12 37.53 -18.02
C CYS A 670 29.45 37.69 -19.52
N ALA A 671 30.04 36.66 -20.14
CA ALA A 671 30.34 36.67 -21.58
C ALA A 671 29.06 36.80 -22.42
N ASN A 672 28.01 36.06 -22.05
CA ASN A 672 26.69 36.17 -22.68
C ASN A 672 26.15 37.60 -22.61
N GLY A 673 26.24 38.24 -21.43
CA GLY A 673 25.85 39.64 -21.25
C GLY A 673 26.59 40.60 -22.19
N LEU A 674 27.92 40.48 -22.30
CA LEU A 674 28.72 41.32 -23.20
C LEU A 674 28.35 41.12 -24.68
N HIS A 675 28.17 39.86 -25.09
CA HIS A 675 27.77 39.51 -26.46
C HIS A 675 26.39 40.08 -26.80
N LEU A 676 25.41 39.92 -25.91
CA LEU A 676 24.06 40.43 -26.11
C LEU A 676 24.03 41.97 -26.17
N LEU A 677 24.84 42.65 -25.35
CA LEU A 677 25.00 44.11 -25.44
C LEU A 677 25.57 44.56 -26.79
N GLN A 678 26.46 43.79 -27.40
CA GLN A 678 27.04 44.14 -28.70
C GLN A 678 26.04 44.02 -29.85
N ARG A 679 25.06 43.11 -29.75
CA ARG A 679 24.00 42.95 -30.76
C ARG A 679 22.97 44.07 -30.78
N GLY A 680 22.94 44.94 -29.75
CA GLY A 680 22.02 46.09 -29.68
C GLY A 680 20.54 45.71 -29.54
N THR A 681 20.25 44.45 -29.23
CA THR A 681 18.88 43.93 -29.03
C THR A 681 18.48 43.99 -27.54
N VAL A 682 17.18 43.89 -27.26
CA VAL A 682 16.70 43.59 -25.91
C VAL A 682 17.39 42.32 -25.41
N ILE A 683 17.98 42.35 -24.23
CA ILE A 683 18.67 41.18 -23.65
C ILE A 683 17.60 40.19 -23.20
N ASP A 684 17.59 39.02 -23.83
CA ASP A 684 16.77 37.90 -23.41
C ASP A 684 17.27 37.36 -22.06
N HIS A 685 16.38 37.27 -21.07
CA HIS A 685 16.73 36.83 -19.72
C HIS A 685 17.19 35.37 -19.67
N PHE A 686 16.59 34.49 -20.46
CA PHE A 686 16.95 33.07 -20.50
C PHE A 686 18.35 32.91 -21.10
N VAL A 687 18.61 33.55 -22.25
CA VAL A 687 19.93 33.52 -22.91
C VAL A 687 21.01 34.15 -22.03
N LEU A 688 20.70 35.24 -21.33
CA LEU A 688 21.64 35.87 -20.39
C LEU A 688 22.02 34.94 -19.23
N ASN A 689 21.04 34.21 -18.70
CA ASN A 689 21.28 33.29 -17.60
C ASN A 689 21.81 31.94 -18.05
N ASN A 690 21.81 31.64 -19.35
CA ASN A 690 22.17 30.32 -19.84
C ASN A 690 23.61 29.95 -19.46
N SER A 691 23.73 28.80 -18.80
CA SER A 691 24.93 28.26 -18.18
C SER A 691 24.71 26.76 -17.98
N LEU A 692 25.77 25.98 -17.74
CA LEU A 692 25.66 24.54 -17.48
C LEU A 692 24.74 24.26 -16.30
N GLN A 693 24.80 25.09 -15.24
CA GLN A 693 23.90 24.96 -14.10
C GLN A 693 22.45 25.27 -14.42
N THR A 694 22.17 26.28 -15.25
CA THR A 694 20.78 26.59 -15.60
C THR A 694 20.18 25.59 -16.57
N GLU A 695 21.00 25.01 -17.47
CA GLU A 695 20.57 23.91 -18.34
C GLU A 695 20.23 22.67 -17.50
N TYR A 696 21.09 22.30 -16.55
CA TYR A 696 20.83 21.19 -15.63
C TYR A 696 19.64 21.46 -14.68
N ALA A 697 19.52 22.68 -14.16
CA ALA A 697 18.40 23.07 -13.31
C ALA A 697 17.08 23.09 -14.10
N GLY A 698 17.09 23.49 -15.37
CA GLY A 698 15.93 23.39 -16.26
C GLY A 698 15.46 21.94 -16.39
N VAL A 699 16.38 21.02 -16.71
CA VAL A 699 16.09 19.58 -16.77
C VAL A 699 15.58 19.05 -15.42
N THR A 700 16.16 19.48 -14.31
CA THR A 700 15.76 19.05 -12.96
C THR A 700 14.36 19.55 -12.58
N VAL A 701 14.05 20.82 -12.87
CA VAL A 701 12.72 21.40 -12.64
C VAL A 701 11.69 20.73 -13.53
N ASP A 702 12.03 20.47 -14.79
CA ASP A 702 11.17 19.73 -15.71
C ASP A 702 10.90 18.32 -15.16
N LEU A 703 11.93 17.60 -14.70
CA LEU A 703 11.80 16.29 -14.06
C LEU A 703 10.94 16.34 -12.79
N ILE A 704 11.14 17.31 -11.90
CA ILE A 704 10.33 17.48 -10.68
C ILE A 704 8.87 17.80 -11.04
N SER A 705 8.65 18.63 -12.05
CA SER A 705 7.31 18.99 -12.51
C SER A 705 6.59 17.78 -13.11
N VAL A 706 7.27 16.99 -13.93
CA VAL A 706 6.77 15.73 -14.50
C VAL A 706 6.49 14.73 -13.38
N ARG A 707 7.39 14.59 -12.40
CA ARG A 707 7.21 13.72 -11.24
C ARG A 707 6.00 14.13 -10.42
N LYS A 708 5.78 15.43 -10.18
CA LYS A 708 4.61 15.93 -9.45
C LYS A 708 3.31 15.70 -10.21
N VAL A 709 3.33 15.84 -11.54
CA VAL A 709 2.19 15.48 -12.41
C VAL A 709 1.92 13.98 -12.35
N LEU A 710 2.96 13.14 -12.31
CA LEU A 710 2.84 11.69 -12.16
C LEU A 710 2.33 11.30 -10.77
N GLU A 711 2.80 11.92 -9.69
CA GLU A 711 2.32 11.71 -8.32
C GLU A 711 0.83 12.06 -8.20
N ASN A 712 0.40 13.20 -8.75
CA ASN A 712 -1.01 13.58 -8.78
C ASN A 712 -1.86 12.56 -9.56
N ARG A 713 -1.39 12.12 -10.73
CA ARG A 713 -2.08 11.08 -11.53
C ARG A 713 -2.12 9.73 -10.82
N THR A 714 -1.04 9.38 -10.11
CA THR A 714 -0.98 8.15 -9.31
C THR A 714 -2.00 8.21 -8.19
N HIS A 715 -2.11 9.35 -7.50
CA HIS A 715 -3.11 9.56 -6.46
C HIS A 715 -4.56 9.49 -7.01
N GLU A 716 -4.83 10.09 -8.18
CA GLU A 716 -6.12 9.99 -8.87
C GLU A 716 -6.45 8.53 -9.24
N LEU A 717 -5.47 7.78 -9.73
CA LEU A 717 -5.60 6.36 -10.05
C LEU A 717 -5.81 5.50 -8.80
N GLU A 718 -5.16 5.82 -7.69
CA GLU A 718 -5.33 5.12 -6.42
C GLU A 718 -6.71 5.35 -5.82
N CYS A 719 -7.23 6.58 -5.89
CA CYS A 719 -8.60 6.91 -5.52
C CYS A 719 -9.58 6.14 -6.40
N SER A 720 -9.38 6.15 -7.72
CA SER A 720 -10.22 5.41 -8.67
C SER A 720 -10.18 3.90 -8.40
N ARG A 721 -8.99 3.36 -8.12
CA ARG A 721 -8.81 1.94 -7.75
C ARG A 721 -9.49 1.60 -6.44
N ALA A 722 -9.41 2.46 -5.43
CA ALA A 722 -10.11 2.25 -4.15
C ALA A 722 -11.63 2.15 -4.36
N THR A 723 -12.19 3.01 -5.21
CA THR A 723 -13.61 2.92 -5.60
C THR A 723 -13.94 1.61 -6.32
N VAL A 724 -13.05 1.10 -7.19
CA VAL A 724 -13.25 -0.19 -7.87
C VAL A 724 -13.17 -1.36 -6.89
N VAL A 725 -12.24 -1.35 -5.95
CA VAL A 725 -12.12 -2.37 -4.90
C VAL A 725 -13.36 -2.38 -4.01
N GLU A 726 -13.83 -1.21 -3.57
CA GLU A 726 -15.07 -1.09 -2.78
C GLU A 726 -16.28 -1.67 -3.52
N ARG A 727 -16.41 -1.37 -4.82
CA ARG A 727 -17.46 -1.95 -5.67
C ARG A 727 -17.32 -3.45 -5.85
N THR A 728 -16.09 -3.97 -5.93
CA THR A 728 -15.81 -5.40 -6.10
C THR A 728 -16.15 -6.16 -4.82
N ASN A 729 -15.75 -5.65 -3.66
CA ASN A 729 -16.12 -6.23 -2.36
C ASN A 729 -17.64 -6.23 -2.15
N ALA A 730 -18.32 -5.15 -2.54
CA ALA A 730 -19.79 -5.12 -2.50
C ALA A 730 -20.43 -6.16 -3.43
N LEU A 731 -19.81 -6.44 -4.59
CA LEU A 731 -20.24 -7.45 -5.53
C LEU A 731 -20.00 -8.87 -4.99
N GLU A 732 -18.85 -9.12 -4.36
CA GLU A 732 -18.54 -10.40 -3.71
C GLU A 732 -19.49 -10.69 -2.54
N GLN A 733 -19.78 -9.68 -1.72
CA GLN A 733 -20.76 -9.80 -0.65
C GLN A 733 -22.16 -10.10 -1.20
N ALA A 734 -22.57 -9.42 -2.26
CA ALA A 734 -23.82 -9.72 -2.95
C ALA A 734 -23.84 -11.12 -3.56
N SER A 735 -22.69 -11.63 -4.04
CA SER A 735 -22.54 -12.99 -4.56
C SER A 735 -22.67 -14.04 -3.45
N GLN A 736 -22.03 -13.82 -2.30
CA GLN A 736 -22.14 -14.68 -1.13
C GLN A 736 -23.58 -14.73 -0.59
N ASP A 737 -24.26 -13.58 -0.53
CA ASP A 737 -25.68 -13.50 -0.19
C ASP A 737 -26.55 -14.29 -1.18
N LEU A 738 -26.22 -14.24 -2.47
CA LEU A 738 -26.94 -14.99 -3.50
C LEU A 738 -26.73 -16.51 -3.35
N ILE A 739 -25.51 -16.94 -3.01
CA ILE A 739 -25.19 -18.34 -2.74
C ILE A 739 -25.99 -18.83 -1.52
N SER A 740 -25.98 -18.07 -0.42
CA SER A 740 -26.75 -18.40 0.79
C SER A 740 -28.26 -18.48 0.50
N ARG A 741 -28.84 -17.52 -0.23
CA ARG A 741 -30.25 -17.58 -0.64
C ARG A 741 -30.56 -18.76 -1.56
N THR A 742 -29.60 -19.17 -2.37
CA THR A 742 -29.74 -20.34 -3.25
C THR A 742 -29.73 -21.62 -2.43
N GLU A 743 -28.88 -21.74 -1.43
CA GLU A 743 -28.89 -22.86 -0.47
C GLU A 743 -30.22 -22.93 0.30
N ASP A 744 -30.74 -21.79 0.76
CA ASP A 744 -32.06 -21.70 1.41
C ASP A 744 -33.20 -22.14 0.47
N LEU A 745 -33.13 -21.76 -0.80
CA LEU A 745 -34.09 -22.20 -1.82
C LEU A 745 -33.99 -23.71 -2.09
N VAL A 746 -32.79 -24.28 -2.11
CA VAL A 746 -32.57 -25.72 -2.24
C VAL A 746 -33.14 -26.47 -1.02
N ASN A 747 -32.91 -25.97 0.18
CA ASN A 747 -33.49 -26.51 1.42
C ASN A 747 -35.03 -26.42 1.42
N THR A 748 -35.57 -25.26 1.03
CA THR A 748 -37.02 -25.06 0.91
C THR A 748 -37.63 -25.99 -0.13
N ARG A 749 -36.95 -26.21 -1.26
CA ARG A 749 -37.36 -27.17 -2.29
C ARG A 749 -37.36 -28.61 -1.76
N ALA A 750 -36.38 -28.98 -0.94
CA ALA A 750 -36.35 -30.30 -0.30
C ALA A 750 -37.54 -30.50 0.65
N ILE A 751 -37.84 -29.49 1.47
CA ILE A 751 -39.01 -29.50 2.37
C ILE A 751 -40.33 -29.56 1.57
N LEU A 752 -40.44 -28.79 0.48
CA LEU A 752 -41.62 -28.82 -0.38
C LEU A 752 -41.79 -30.19 -1.03
N LYS A 753 -40.71 -30.83 -1.47
CA LYS A 753 -40.75 -32.19 -2.01
C LYS A 753 -41.26 -33.19 -0.97
N GLU A 754 -40.76 -33.14 0.26
CA GLU A 754 -41.22 -33.99 1.36
C GLU A 754 -42.71 -33.76 1.67
N ARG A 755 -43.16 -32.50 1.69
CA ARG A 755 -44.57 -32.15 1.87
C ARG A 755 -45.45 -32.62 0.71
N THR A 756 -44.96 -32.55 -0.53
CA THR A 756 -45.65 -33.10 -1.70
C THR A 756 -45.78 -34.61 -1.60
N GLU A 757 -44.73 -35.34 -1.21
CA GLU A 757 -44.78 -36.78 -0.98
C GLU A 757 -45.74 -37.15 0.17
N ALA A 758 -45.84 -36.31 1.20
CA ALA A 758 -46.83 -36.48 2.27
C ALA A 758 -48.26 -36.21 1.78
N LEU A 759 -48.47 -35.17 0.97
CA LEU A 759 -49.77 -34.87 0.34
C LEU A 759 -50.20 -35.96 -0.63
N GLU A 760 -49.27 -36.56 -1.38
CA GLU A 760 -49.54 -37.71 -2.25
C GLU A 760 -49.98 -38.93 -1.44
N ARG A 761 -49.35 -39.20 -0.29
CA ARG A 761 -49.80 -40.25 0.64
C ARG A 761 -51.21 -39.98 1.18
N VAL A 762 -51.47 -38.75 1.61
CA VAL A 762 -52.81 -38.33 2.08
C VAL A 762 -53.85 -38.41 0.95
N SER A 763 -53.47 -38.09 -0.28
CA SER A 763 -54.31 -38.23 -1.47
C SER A 763 -54.66 -39.69 -1.74
N HIS A 764 -53.69 -40.61 -1.63
CA HIS A 764 -53.95 -42.05 -1.74
C HIS A 764 -54.89 -42.54 -0.63
N ASP A 765 -54.70 -42.11 0.62
CA ASP A 765 -55.61 -42.42 1.73
C ASP A 765 -57.03 -41.86 1.51
N LEU A 766 -57.14 -40.66 0.95
CA LEU A 766 -58.42 -40.05 0.58
C LEU A 766 -59.11 -40.81 -0.55
N ILE A 767 -58.37 -41.27 -1.55
CA ILE A 767 -58.89 -42.11 -2.64
C ILE A 767 -59.41 -43.43 -2.05
N SER A 768 -58.64 -44.09 -1.18
CA SER A 768 -59.05 -45.33 -0.49
C SER A 768 -60.31 -45.11 0.36
N ARG A 769 -60.35 -44.05 1.18
CA ARG A 769 -61.56 -43.68 1.95
C ARG A 769 -62.75 -43.32 1.06
N THR A 770 -62.50 -42.73 -0.10
CA THR A 770 -63.56 -42.44 -1.08
C THR A 770 -64.12 -43.74 -1.67
N GLU A 771 -63.27 -44.72 -1.97
CA GLU A 771 -63.72 -46.07 -2.37
C GLU A 771 -64.53 -46.76 -1.26
N GLU A 772 -64.09 -46.67 0.00
CA GLU A 772 -64.87 -47.16 1.15
C GLU A 772 -66.22 -46.44 1.29
N LEU A 773 -66.25 -45.13 1.06
CA LEU A 773 -67.48 -44.32 1.07
C LEU A 773 -68.41 -44.67 -0.09
N VAL A 774 -67.87 -44.97 -1.26
CA VAL A 774 -68.65 -45.45 -2.42
C VAL A 774 -69.25 -46.83 -2.12
N ASN A 775 -68.48 -47.74 -1.53
CA ASN A 775 -68.98 -49.05 -1.11
C ASN A 775 -70.06 -48.94 -0.03
N THR A 776 -69.85 -48.10 0.99
CA THR A 776 -70.87 -47.85 2.02
C THR A 776 -72.11 -47.16 1.44
N ARG A 777 -71.96 -46.24 0.48
CA ARG A 777 -73.09 -45.65 -0.27
C ARG A 777 -73.85 -46.71 -1.07
N ALA A 778 -73.17 -47.65 -1.72
CA ALA A 778 -73.82 -48.76 -2.42
C ALA A 778 -74.62 -49.63 -1.45
N THR A 779 -74.04 -49.93 -0.29
CA THR A 779 -74.71 -50.68 0.79
C THR A 779 -75.93 -49.92 1.36
N LEU A 780 -75.82 -48.60 1.50
CA LEU A 780 -76.92 -47.72 1.91
C LEU A 780 -78.01 -47.62 0.86
N LYS A 781 -77.67 -47.71 -0.43
CA LYS A 781 -78.64 -47.75 -1.52
C LYS A 781 -79.43 -49.06 -1.48
N GLU A 782 -78.77 -50.21 -1.31
CA GLU A 782 -79.46 -51.50 -1.11
C GLU A 782 -80.38 -51.47 0.12
N ARG A 783 -79.92 -50.87 1.23
CA ARG A 783 -80.77 -50.71 2.44
C ARG A 783 -81.94 -49.76 2.22
N THR A 784 -81.76 -48.69 1.44
CA THR A 784 -82.84 -47.78 1.07
C THR A 784 -83.86 -48.48 0.17
N GLU A 785 -83.43 -49.25 -0.82
CA GLU A 785 -84.30 -50.07 -1.68
C GLU A 785 -85.07 -51.11 -0.85
N ALA A 786 -84.42 -51.75 0.14
CA ALA A 786 -85.09 -52.63 1.09
C ALA A 786 -86.11 -51.89 2.00
N LEU A 787 -85.81 -50.65 2.40
CA LEU A 787 -86.73 -49.79 3.16
C LEU A 787 -87.91 -49.32 2.31
N GLU A 788 -87.72 -49.04 1.02
CA GLU A 788 -88.80 -48.75 0.08
C GLU A 788 -89.71 -49.97 -0.10
N GLN A 789 -89.15 -51.19 -0.17
CA GLN A 789 -89.93 -52.43 -0.16
C GLN A 789 -90.78 -52.57 1.12
N VAL A 790 -90.19 -52.31 2.29
CA VAL A 790 -90.90 -52.32 3.58
C VAL A 790 -91.96 -51.23 3.66
N SER A 791 -91.70 -50.05 3.09
CA SER A 791 -92.66 -48.96 2.97
C SER A 791 -93.85 -49.36 2.09
N HIS A 792 -93.59 -50.03 0.96
CA HIS A 792 -94.64 -50.58 0.10
C HIS A 792 -95.49 -51.64 0.82
N ASP A 793 -94.86 -52.54 1.57
CA ASP A 793 -95.57 -53.53 2.41
C ASP A 793 -96.41 -52.86 3.51
N LEU A 794 -95.91 -51.77 4.11
CA LEU A 794 -96.65 -50.97 5.10
C LEU A 794 -97.82 -50.22 4.48
N ILE A 795 -97.67 -49.67 3.27
CA ILE A 795 -98.77 -49.04 2.52
C ILE A 795 -99.84 -50.08 2.20
N SER A 796 -99.46 -51.28 1.73
CA SER A 796 -100.39 -52.39 1.48
C SER A 796 -101.15 -52.82 2.75
N ARG A 797 -100.45 -52.96 3.89
CA ARG A 797 -101.09 -53.21 5.20
C ARG A 797 -101.97 -52.06 5.68
N THR A 798 -101.62 -50.82 5.34
CA THR A 798 -102.44 -49.66 5.64
C THR A 798 -103.72 -49.65 4.82
N GLU A 799 -103.67 -50.06 3.55
CA GLU A 799 -104.87 -50.27 2.71
C GLU A 799 -105.75 -51.41 3.24
N GLU A 800 -105.17 -52.53 3.70
CA GLU A 800 -105.92 -53.59 4.41
C GLU A 800 -106.57 -53.08 5.70
N LEU A 801 -105.88 -52.21 6.46
CA LEU A 801 -106.41 -51.57 7.66
C LEU A 801 -107.51 -50.54 7.36
N VAL A 802 -107.43 -49.84 6.24
CA VAL A 802 -108.49 -48.94 5.76
C VAL A 802 -109.71 -49.73 5.32
N ASN A 803 -109.54 -50.85 4.62
CA ASN A 803 -110.64 -51.74 4.23
C ASN A 803 -111.33 -52.38 5.43
N THR A 804 -110.56 -52.81 6.44
CA THR A 804 -111.14 -53.32 7.71
C THR A 804 -111.82 -52.22 8.52
N ARG A 805 -111.31 -50.98 8.51
CA ARG A 805 -111.98 -49.81 9.12
C ARG A 805 -113.28 -49.44 8.40
N ALA A 806 -113.34 -49.56 7.07
CA ALA A 806 -114.57 -49.37 6.30
C ALA A 806 -115.63 -50.43 6.65
N ALA A 807 -115.24 -51.70 6.77
CA ALA A 807 -116.13 -52.77 7.22
C ALA A 807 -116.61 -52.60 8.68
N LEU A 808 -115.79 -52.00 9.55
CA LEU A 808 -116.19 -51.66 10.93
C LEU A 808 -117.19 -50.50 10.97
N LYS A 809 -117.05 -49.51 10.07
CA LYS A 809 -117.99 -48.39 9.94
C LYS A 809 -119.36 -48.86 9.46
N GLU A 810 -119.42 -49.75 8.48
CA GLU A 810 -120.66 -50.37 8.00
C GLU A 810 -121.40 -51.17 9.10
N ARG A 811 -120.65 -51.85 9.99
CA ARG A 811 -121.21 -52.52 11.18
C ARG A 811 -121.68 -51.55 12.27
N THR A 812 -121.10 -50.35 12.35
CA THR A 812 -121.50 -49.33 13.31
C THR A 812 -122.78 -48.63 12.85
N ASP A 813 -122.91 -48.36 11.55
CA ASP A 813 -124.12 -47.81 10.93
C ASP A 813 -125.31 -48.82 11.03
N ALA A 814 -125.04 -50.14 10.98
CA ALA A 814 -126.04 -51.19 11.23
C ALA A 814 -126.47 -51.29 12.71
N LEU A 815 -125.67 -50.81 13.65
CA LEU A 815 -125.97 -50.79 15.09
C LEU A 815 -126.85 -49.59 15.49
N GLU A 816 -126.74 -48.46 14.80
CA GLU A 816 -127.68 -47.33 14.93
C GLU A 816 -129.09 -47.71 14.45
N GLN A 817 -129.20 -48.52 13.40
CA GLN A 817 -130.49 -48.99 12.86
C GLN A 817 -131.22 -50.01 13.79
N VAL A 818 -130.49 -50.74 14.64
CA VAL A 818 -131.05 -51.68 15.64
C VAL A 818 -131.54 -50.97 16.91
N SER A 819 -130.98 -49.81 17.23
CA SER A 819 -131.42 -49.02 18.39
C SER A 819 -132.78 -48.34 18.13
N ASP A 820 -133.02 -47.88 16.91
CA ASP A 820 -134.31 -47.30 16.51
C ASP A 820 -135.45 -48.35 16.52
N ASP A 821 -135.14 -49.62 16.26
CA ASP A 821 -136.07 -50.77 16.32
C ASP A 821 -136.45 -51.17 17.77
N LEU A 822 -135.59 -50.86 18.74
CA LEU A 822 -135.79 -51.11 20.18
C LEU A 822 -136.75 -50.09 20.83
N ILE A 823 -136.83 -48.88 20.27
CA ILE A 823 -137.79 -47.84 20.69
C ILE A 823 -139.22 -48.22 20.27
N SER A 824 -139.40 -48.98 19.18
CA SER A 824 -140.72 -49.45 18.70
C SER A 824 -141.27 -50.69 19.45
N ARG A 825 -140.43 -51.50 20.09
CA ARG A 825 -140.81 -52.82 20.67
C ARG A 825 -141.17 -52.80 22.15
N THR A 826 -140.86 -51.73 22.87
CA THR A 826 -141.20 -51.62 24.29
C THR A 826 -142.63 -51.12 24.50
N GLU A 827 -143.20 -50.39 23.54
CA GLU A 827 -144.61 -49.97 23.54
C GLU A 827 -145.59 -51.16 23.29
N GLU A 828 -145.13 -52.30 22.77
CA GLU A 828 -145.97 -53.50 22.53
C GLU A 828 -146.09 -54.46 23.73
N LEU A 829 -145.21 -54.39 24.74
CA LEU A 829 -145.25 -55.28 25.91
C LEU A 829 -146.22 -54.81 27.02
N VAL A 830 -146.84 -53.64 26.86
CA VAL A 830 -147.81 -53.06 27.81
C VAL A 830 -149.22 -53.65 27.68
N ASN A 831 -149.61 -54.32 26.60
CA ASN A 831 -151.04 -54.59 26.36
C ASN A 831 -151.37 -55.97 25.75
N ALA A 832 -151.02 -57.08 26.41
CA ALA A 832 -151.81 -58.31 26.25
C ALA A 832 -151.54 -59.39 27.32
N ARG A 833 -152.55 -59.55 28.20
CA ARG A 833 -152.99 -60.81 28.84
C ARG A 833 -152.00 -61.45 29.82
N ALA A 834 -151.86 -60.98 31.06
CA ALA A 834 -152.93 -60.85 32.05
C ALA A 834 -153.90 -62.05 32.10
N ALA A 835 -153.86 -62.75 33.24
CA ALA A 835 -154.89 -63.67 33.73
C ALA A 835 -155.13 -64.97 32.92
N LEU A 836 -154.06 -65.63 32.49
CA LEU A 836 -154.10 -67.05 32.13
C LEU A 836 -152.87 -67.75 32.72
N LYS A 837 -152.96 -68.18 33.96
CA LYS A 837 -154.19 -68.46 34.71
C LYS A 837 -153.69 -68.74 36.11
N GLU A 838 -154.41 -68.41 37.17
CA GLU A 838 -155.65 -69.08 37.59
C GLU A 838 -155.75 -70.59 37.24
N ARG A 839 -154.57 -71.19 37.06
CA ARG A 839 -154.06 -72.53 37.37
C ARG A 839 -152.95 -72.42 38.43
N THR A 840 -152.72 -71.20 38.96
CA THR A 840 -152.83 -70.86 40.40
C THR A 840 -153.50 -71.96 41.21
N ASP A 841 -152.93 -72.24 42.37
CA ASP A 841 -153.47 -73.12 43.41
C ASP A 841 -153.20 -74.61 43.19
N ALA A 842 -151.94 -74.98 43.31
CA ALA A 842 -151.51 -75.19 44.67
C ALA A 842 -149.98 -75.13 44.82
N LEU A 843 -149.60 -74.67 46.00
CA LEU A 843 -148.56 -75.30 46.81
C LEU A 843 -148.97 -76.77 47.14
N GLU A 844 -149.39 -77.50 46.12
CA GLU A 844 -149.49 -78.94 46.06
C GLU A 844 -149.07 -79.32 44.64
N GLN A 845 -148.06 -80.13 44.45
CA GLN A 845 -147.09 -80.53 45.42
C GLN A 845 -145.89 -79.72 45.09
N VAL A 846 -145.76 -78.70 45.92
CA VAL A 846 -144.80 -78.83 47.00
C VAL A 846 -143.49 -78.82 46.24
N SER A 847 -143.03 -77.61 45.94
CA SER A 847 -142.23 -76.99 46.99
C SER A 847 -141.26 -78.08 47.45
N GLY A 848 -140.16 -78.22 46.77
CA GLY A 848 -139.21 -77.24 47.18
C GLY A 848 -137.86 -77.87 47.27
N ASP A 849 -136.93 -76.94 47.39
CA ASP A 849 -135.52 -77.21 47.23
C ASP A 849 -135.31 -77.86 45.81
N LEU A 850 -134.12 -78.24 45.31
CA LEU A 850 -133.61 -79.58 45.60
C LEU A 850 -134.83 -80.52 45.57
N ILE A 851 -135.35 -80.96 44.44
CA ILE A 851 -134.81 -82.17 43.83
C ILE A 851 -135.73 -82.46 42.64
N SER A 852 -135.36 -81.96 41.48
CA SER A 852 -135.22 -82.83 40.31
C SER A 852 -134.56 -81.98 39.20
N ARG A 853 -133.24 -81.78 39.16
CA ARG A 853 -132.19 -82.77 39.42
C ARG A 853 -132.55 -84.02 38.67
N THR A 854 -131.66 -84.37 37.76
CA THR A 854 -131.77 -85.64 37.12
C THR A 854 -132.99 -85.57 36.20
N GLU A 855 -132.78 -85.22 34.95
CA GLU A 855 -132.97 -86.31 34.00
C GLU A 855 -134.38 -86.20 33.35
N GLU A 856 -134.53 -85.56 32.19
CA GLU A 856 -133.80 -86.00 31.02
C GLU A 856 -132.66 -85.09 30.57
N LEU A 857 -131.51 -85.61 30.24
CA LEU A 857 -130.78 -86.80 30.72
C LEU A 857 -129.61 -86.84 29.78
N VAL A 858 -128.42 -86.77 30.37
CA VAL A 858 -127.25 -87.47 29.84
C VAL A 858 -126.78 -86.99 28.45
N ASN A 859 -125.68 -86.25 28.32
CA ASN A 859 -124.65 -85.74 29.23
C ASN A 859 -123.87 -84.72 28.35
N ALA A 860 -123.53 -83.50 28.75
CA ALA A 860 -122.21 -83.26 29.35
C ALA A 860 -122.12 -81.84 29.93
N ARG A 861 -121.92 -81.82 31.25
CA ARG A 861 -121.42 -80.70 32.04
C ARG A 861 -120.04 -80.28 31.54
N VAL A 862 -119.71 -79.00 31.31
CA VAL A 862 -119.92 -77.80 32.15
C VAL A 862 -119.10 -77.91 33.44
N THR A 863 -117.91 -77.31 33.37
CA THR A 863 -116.94 -76.87 34.41
C THR A 863 -117.04 -77.54 35.78
N PRO A 864 -115.96 -77.97 36.47
CA PRO A 864 -114.52 -77.88 36.25
C PRO A 864 -113.79 -79.20 36.67
N LYS A 865 -112.47 -79.14 36.87
CA LYS A 865 -111.56 -80.26 37.16
C LYS A 865 -111.37 -81.17 35.95
N GLU A 866 -110.12 -81.57 35.82
CA GLU A 866 -109.59 -82.51 34.85
C GLU A 866 -109.13 -81.89 33.55
N ARG A 867 -107.91 -82.14 33.12
CA ARG A 867 -106.83 -82.97 33.67
C ARG A 867 -105.61 -82.46 32.89
N THR A 868 -104.54 -82.13 33.58
CA THR A 868 -103.52 -83.12 33.96
C THR A 868 -102.85 -83.66 32.70
N GLU A 869 -101.53 -83.49 32.66
CA GLU A 869 -100.62 -84.08 31.67
C GLU A 869 -100.53 -83.42 30.29
N ALA A 870 -100.28 -82.10 30.27
CA ALA A 870 -99.39 -81.40 29.33
C ALA A 870 -99.53 -79.87 29.60
N LEU A 871 -98.53 -79.08 29.95
CA LEU A 871 -97.10 -79.22 29.82
C LEU A 871 -96.43 -78.65 31.07
N ALA A 872 -95.78 -79.54 31.83
CA ALA A 872 -94.64 -79.26 32.68
C ALA A 872 -93.40 -78.83 31.85
N GLN A 873 -93.60 -77.92 30.90
CA GLN A 873 -92.58 -77.37 29.97
C GLN A 873 -92.62 -75.83 29.90
N VAL A 874 -93.60 -75.17 30.54
CA VAL A 874 -93.71 -73.70 30.62
C VAL A 874 -93.12 -73.14 31.94
N SER A 875 -92.73 -73.99 32.89
CA SER A 875 -92.06 -73.55 34.14
C SER A 875 -90.52 -73.60 34.08
N ASP A 876 -89.91 -74.34 33.15
CA ASP A 876 -88.45 -74.35 32.97
C ASP A 876 -87.96 -73.18 32.07
N ASP A 877 -88.80 -72.69 31.15
CA ASP A 877 -88.48 -71.58 30.23
C ASP A 877 -88.48 -70.19 30.92
N LEU A 878 -89.11 -70.08 32.10
CA LEU A 878 -89.16 -68.87 32.93
C LEU A 878 -87.99 -68.77 33.93
N ILE A 879 -87.21 -69.84 34.16
CA ILE A 879 -85.97 -69.80 34.96
C ILE A 879 -84.75 -69.42 34.10
N SER A 880 -84.68 -69.88 32.84
CA SER A 880 -83.64 -69.50 31.86
C SER A 880 -83.58 -67.98 31.58
N ARG A 881 -84.74 -67.32 31.47
CA ARG A 881 -84.86 -65.86 31.26
C ARG A 881 -84.45 -64.98 32.46
N THR A 882 -84.19 -65.56 33.64
CA THR A 882 -83.70 -64.81 34.81
C THR A 882 -82.17 -64.76 34.89
N GLU A 883 -81.43 -65.70 34.29
CA GLU A 883 -79.95 -65.69 34.25
C GLU A 883 -79.36 -64.76 33.16
N GLU A 884 -80.05 -64.54 32.03
CA GLU A 884 -79.60 -63.57 31.00
C GLU A 884 -79.69 -62.10 31.46
N LEU A 885 -80.64 -61.76 32.34
CA LEU A 885 -80.81 -60.40 32.90
C LEU A 885 -79.74 -60.02 33.94
N VAL A 886 -78.98 -60.97 34.48
CA VAL A 886 -77.84 -60.70 35.40
C VAL A 886 -76.54 -60.40 34.63
N LYS A 887 -76.32 -61.01 33.45
CA LYS A 887 -75.18 -60.67 32.58
C LYS A 887 -75.29 -59.27 31.95
N LEU A 888 -76.51 -58.84 31.60
CA LEU A 888 -76.76 -57.51 31.04
C LEU A 888 -76.48 -56.35 32.03
N ARG A 889 -76.54 -56.61 33.35
CA ARG A 889 -76.29 -55.62 34.41
C ARG A 889 -74.79 -55.37 34.67
N ALA A 890 -73.90 -56.30 34.32
CA ALA A 890 -72.44 -56.11 34.40
C ALA A 890 -71.89 -55.30 33.21
N THR A 891 -72.39 -55.54 31.99
CA THR A 891 -72.00 -54.80 30.78
C THR A 891 -72.48 -53.35 30.77
N LEU A 892 -73.57 -53.05 31.49
CA LEU A 892 -74.06 -51.68 31.70
C LEU A 892 -73.20 -50.87 32.68
N LYS A 893 -72.46 -51.50 33.61
CA LYS A 893 -71.54 -50.82 34.54
C LYS A 893 -70.23 -50.39 33.85
N GLU A 894 -69.63 -51.25 33.01
CA GLU A 894 -68.45 -50.90 32.19
C GLU A 894 -68.74 -49.78 31.17
N ARG A 895 -69.94 -49.76 30.58
CA ARG A 895 -70.35 -48.70 29.65
C ARG A 895 -70.63 -47.34 30.34
N THR A 896 -70.97 -47.33 31.63
CA THR A 896 -71.13 -46.08 32.41
C THR A 896 -69.77 -45.48 32.80
N GLU A 897 -68.78 -46.29 33.17
CA GLU A 897 -67.40 -45.82 33.44
C GLU A 897 -66.69 -45.32 32.15
N ALA A 898 -66.97 -45.92 30.98
CA ALA A 898 -66.47 -45.42 29.69
C ALA A 898 -67.13 -44.10 29.21
N LEU A 899 -68.38 -43.83 29.65
CA LEU A 899 -69.10 -42.58 29.34
C LEU A 899 -68.62 -41.40 30.18
N GLU A 900 -68.16 -41.61 31.42
CA GLU A 900 -67.52 -40.57 32.25
C GLU A 900 -66.14 -40.16 31.71
N GLN A 901 -65.36 -41.11 31.16
CA GLN A 901 -64.07 -40.82 30.51
C GLN A 901 -64.22 -40.03 29.20
N VAL A 902 -65.22 -40.39 28.36
CA VAL A 902 -65.55 -39.64 27.13
C VAL A 902 -66.11 -38.24 27.43
N SER A 903 -66.80 -38.04 28.56
CA SER A 903 -67.25 -36.71 29.00
C SER A 903 -66.10 -35.82 29.49
N GLY A 904 -65.06 -36.39 30.11
CA GLY A 904 -63.82 -35.68 30.47
C GLY A 904 -62.99 -35.29 29.25
N ASP A 905 -62.86 -36.20 28.28
CA ASP A 905 -62.17 -35.94 27.00
C ASP A 905 -62.92 -34.91 26.14
N LEU A 906 -64.26 -34.85 26.18
CA LEU A 906 -65.05 -33.82 25.50
C LEU A 906 -64.88 -32.42 26.12
N ILE A 907 -64.72 -32.31 27.45
CA ILE A 907 -64.48 -31.02 28.13
C ILE A 907 -63.07 -30.50 27.79
N SER A 908 -62.05 -31.37 27.81
CA SER A 908 -60.69 -31.05 27.35
C SER A 908 -60.64 -30.65 25.86
N ARG A 909 -61.33 -31.38 24.97
CA ARG A 909 -61.45 -31.00 23.55
C ARG A 909 -62.23 -29.72 23.34
N THR A 910 -63.16 -29.36 24.23
CA THR A 910 -63.92 -28.11 24.15
C THR A 910 -63.05 -26.92 24.58
N GLU A 911 -62.16 -27.06 25.56
CA GLU A 911 -61.15 -26.06 25.91
C GLU A 911 -60.06 -25.91 24.82
N GLU A 912 -59.62 -27.01 24.19
CA GLU A 912 -58.75 -26.97 23.00
C GLU A 912 -59.44 -26.32 21.79
N LEU A 913 -60.74 -26.56 21.57
CA LEU A 913 -61.54 -25.94 20.50
C LEU A 913 -61.81 -24.45 20.75
N VAL A 914 -61.90 -24.01 21.99
CA VAL A 914 -62.01 -22.58 22.34
C VAL A 914 -60.66 -21.88 22.14
N ASN A 915 -59.54 -22.48 22.56
CA ASN A 915 -58.19 -21.93 22.32
C ASN A 915 -57.78 -21.92 20.82
N THR A 916 -58.19 -22.93 20.05
CA THR A 916 -57.99 -22.95 18.59
C THR A 916 -58.91 -21.97 17.85
N ARG A 917 -60.06 -21.60 18.42
CA ARG A 917 -60.95 -20.55 17.88
C ARG A 917 -60.45 -19.14 18.16
N THR A 918 -59.79 -18.88 19.31
CA THR A 918 -59.07 -17.61 19.56
C THR A 918 -57.82 -17.49 18.70
N THR A 919 -56.99 -18.55 18.59
CA THR A 919 -55.83 -18.53 17.68
C THR A 919 -56.21 -18.53 16.20
N SER A 920 -57.36 -19.09 15.79
CA SER A 920 -57.89 -18.95 14.44
C SER A 920 -58.40 -17.54 14.16
N LYS A 921 -58.95 -16.82 15.16
CA LYS A 921 -59.38 -15.43 15.01
C LYS A 921 -58.19 -14.48 14.92
N GLU A 922 -57.16 -14.68 15.75
CA GLU A 922 -55.87 -13.96 15.66
C GLU A 922 -55.12 -14.27 14.36
N ARG A 923 -55.20 -15.51 13.85
CA ARG A 923 -54.64 -15.88 12.54
C ARG A 923 -55.43 -15.29 11.37
N THR A 924 -56.74 -15.11 11.47
CA THR A 924 -57.54 -14.44 10.44
C THR A 924 -57.27 -12.93 10.42
N GLU A 925 -57.14 -12.28 11.58
CA GLU A 925 -56.73 -10.87 11.68
C GLU A 925 -55.28 -10.69 11.20
N ALA A 926 -54.36 -11.62 11.50
CA ALA A 926 -53.00 -11.63 10.95
C ALA A 926 -52.95 -11.95 9.44
N LEU A 927 -53.87 -12.76 8.90
CA LEU A 927 -53.99 -13.05 7.47
C LEU A 927 -54.59 -11.87 6.69
N GLU A 928 -55.54 -11.12 7.27
CA GLU A 928 -56.02 -9.86 6.71
C GLU A 928 -54.89 -8.81 6.71
N GLN A 929 -54.12 -8.73 7.79
CA GLN A 929 -52.97 -7.82 7.86
C GLN A 929 -51.84 -8.22 6.90
N VAL A 930 -51.55 -9.52 6.75
CA VAL A 930 -50.60 -10.03 5.74
C VAL A 930 -51.14 -9.86 4.32
N SER A 931 -52.45 -9.92 4.09
CA SER A 931 -53.09 -9.64 2.80
C SER A 931 -52.97 -8.16 2.44
N ASP A 932 -53.21 -7.25 3.38
CA ASP A 932 -53.04 -5.80 3.19
C ASP A 932 -51.56 -5.44 2.99
N ASP A 933 -50.65 -6.11 3.70
CA ASP A 933 -49.20 -5.95 3.57
C ASP A 933 -48.69 -6.54 2.24
N LEU A 934 -49.29 -7.63 1.74
CA LEU A 934 -49.04 -8.19 0.40
C LEU A 934 -49.59 -7.29 -0.70
N ILE A 935 -50.75 -6.66 -0.52
CA ILE A 935 -51.30 -5.68 -1.47
C ILE A 935 -50.39 -4.44 -1.50
N SER A 936 -49.98 -3.93 -0.35
CA SER A 936 -49.02 -2.81 -0.24
C SER A 936 -47.67 -3.15 -0.86
N ARG A 937 -47.11 -4.33 -0.57
CA ARG A 937 -45.86 -4.83 -1.20
C ARG A 937 -46.02 -5.12 -2.67
N THR A 938 -47.21 -5.50 -3.14
CA THR A 938 -47.49 -5.66 -4.58
C THR A 938 -47.53 -4.31 -5.27
N GLU A 939 -48.11 -3.28 -4.65
CA GLU A 939 -48.07 -1.90 -5.16
C GLU A 939 -46.64 -1.32 -5.13
N GLU A 940 -45.86 -1.62 -4.09
CA GLU A 940 -44.43 -1.28 -4.04
C GLU A 940 -43.62 -2.04 -5.08
N LEU A 941 -43.88 -3.32 -5.32
CA LEU A 941 -43.23 -4.10 -6.39
C LEU A 941 -43.64 -3.62 -7.78
N VAL A 942 -44.87 -3.12 -7.97
CA VAL A 942 -45.30 -2.49 -9.22
C VAL A 942 -44.58 -1.15 -9.43
N LYS A 943 -44.42 -0.34 -8.37
CA LYS A 943 -43.59 0.88 -8.41
C LYS A 943 -42.11 0.55 -8.66
N LEU A 944 -41.57 -0.45 -7.97
CA LEU A 944 -40.19 -0.91 -8.11
C LEU A 944 -39.96 -1.46 -9.51
N ARG A 945 -40.93 -2.15 -10.11
CA ARG A 945 -40.88 -2.63 -11.50
C ARG A 945 -40.95 -1.48 -12.51
N ALA A 946 -41.70 -0.42 -12.23
CA ALA A 946 -41.68 0.79 -13.03
C ALA A 946 -40.33 1.53 -12.93
N THR A 947 -39.76 1.64 -11.72
CA THR A 947 -38.42 2.20 -11.50
C THR A 947 -37.32 1.31 -12.08
N LEU A 948 -37.45 -0.02 -12.04
CA LEU A 948 -36.53 -0.94 -12.69
C LEU A 948 -36.62 -0.80 -14.21
N LYS A 949 -37.81 -0.57 -14.76
CA LYS A 949 -38.00 -0.30 -16.18
C LYS A 949 -37.34 1.01 -16.59
N GLU A 950 -37.54 2.10 -15.85
CA GLU A 950 -36.82 3.38 -16.07
C GLU A 950 -35.31 3.23 -15.92
N ARG A 951 -34.84 2.47 -14.92
CA ARG A 951 -33.40 2.21 -14.73
C ARG A 951 -32.83 1.29 -15.79
N THR A 952 -33.61 0.35 -16.33
CA THR A 952 -33.21 -0.51 -17.46
C THR A 952 -33.14 0.31 -18.74
N GLU A 953 -34.11 1.19 -19.00
CA GLU A 953 -34.06 2.13 -20.13
C GLU A 953 -32.88 3.12 -19.97
N ALA A 954 -32.57 3.57 -18.76
CA ALA A 954 -31.39 4.39 -18.47
C ALA A 954 -30.07 3.61 -18.60
N LEU A 955 -30.03 2.33 -18.24
CA LEU A 955 -28.88 1.43 -18.43
C LEU A 955 -28.66 1.12 -19.92
N GLU A 956 -29.71 0.97 -20.71
CA GLU A 956 -29.64 0.86 -22.16
C GLU A 956 -29.12 2.15 -22.79
N GLN A 957 -29.56 3.32 -22.29
CA GLN A 957 -29.04 4.63 -22.71
C GLN A 957 -27.54 4.77 -22.35
N VAL A 958 -27.15 4.39 -21.13
CA VAL A 958 -25.74 4.42 -20.68
C VAL A 958 -24.90 3.39 -21.45
N SER A 959 -25.47 2.23 -21.81
CA SER A 959 -24.82 1.25 -22.68
C SER A 959 -24.60 1.81 -24.08
N HIS A 960 -25.58 2.52 -24.65
CA HIS A 960 -25.43 3.21 -25.93
C HIS A 960 -24.39 4.34 -25.85
N ASP A 961 -24.36 5.11 -24.77
CA ASP A 961 -23.36 6.15 -24.54
C ASP A 961 -21.96 5.57 -24.32
N LEU A 962 -21.84 4.42 -23.67
CA LEU A 962 -20.58 3.68 -23.51
C LEU A 962 -20.09 3.11 -24.83
N ILE A 963 -20.98 2.57 -25.66
CA ILE A 963 -20.64 2.12 -27.02
C ILE A 963 -20.16 3.30 -27.86
N SER A 964 -20.88 4.43 -27.83
CA SER A 964 -20.48 5.67 -28.51
C SER A 964 -19.13 6.22 -28.00
N ARG A 965 -18.91 6.26 -26.67
CA ARG A 965 -17.61 6.63 -26.08
C ARG A 965 -16.51 5.65 -26.45
N THR A 966 -16.83 4.37 -26.56
CA THR A 966 -15.87 3.33 -26.96
C THR A 966 -15.47 3.52 -28.42
N GLU A 967 -16.42 3.86 -29.30
CA GLU A 967 -16.14 4.23 -30.69
C GLU A 967 -15.32 5.54 -30.78
N GLU A 968 -15.61 6.55 -29.97
CA GLU A 968 -14.79 7.76 -29.85
C GLU A 968 -13.37 7.44 -29.34
N LEU A 969 -13.23 6.55 -28.36
CA LEU A 969 -11.95 6.08 -27.82
C LEU A 969 -11.16 5.26 -28.83
N VAL A 970 -11.83 4.44 -29.64
CA VAL A 970 -11.21 3.70 -30.75
C VAL A 970 -10.74 4.68 -31.84
N ASN A 971 -11.53 5.71 -32.17
CA ASN A 971 -11.12 6.74 -33.12
C ASN A 971 -10.00 7.64 -32.58
N THR A 972 -9.99 7.96 -31.29
CA THR A 972 -8.87 8.69 -30.65
C THR A 972 -7.62 7.82 -30.53
N ARG A 973 -7.77 6.50 -30.30
CA ARG A 973 -6.65 5.56 -30.35
C ARG A 973 -6.09 5.42 -31.77
N ALA A 974 -6.93 5.42 -32.80
CA ALA A 974 -6.50 5.41 -34.19
C ALA A 974 -5.75 6.70 -34.56
N THR A 975 -6.27 7.88 -34.20
CA THR A 975 -5.57 9.15 -34.42
C THR A 975 -4.32 9.31 -33.54
N SER A 976 -4.30 8.75 -32.33
CA SER A 976 -3.09 8.68 -31.50
C SER A 976 -2.05 7.76 -32.12
N LYS A 977 -2.45 6.65 -32.74
CA LYS A 977 -1.56 5.75 -33.48
C LYS A 977 -0.98 6.45 -34.71
N GLU A 978 -1.79 7.13 -35.51
CA GLU A 978 -1.32 7.96 -36.64
C GLU A 978 -0.36 9.07 -36.19
N ARG A 979 -0.63 9.74 -35.06
CA ARG A 979 0.27 10.74 -34.47
C ARG A 979 1.57 10.12 -33.96
N THR A 980 1.52 8.91 -33.41
CA THR A 980 2.71 8.17 -32.94
C THR A 980 3.56 7.73 -34.12
N GLU A 981 2.95 7.26 -35.20
CA GLU A 981 3.63 6.95 -36.46
C GLU A 981 4.24 8.20 -37.11
N ALA A 982 3.53 9.34 -37.08
CA ALA A 982 4.07 10.63 -37.51
C ALA A 982 5.23 11.12 -36.62
N LEU A 983 5.16 10.91 -35.31
CA LEU A 983 6.24 11.21 -34.36
C LEU A 983 7.45 10.29 -34.57
N ALA A 984 7.23 9.02 -34.88
CA ALA A 984 8.29 8.08 -35.23
C ALA A 984 8.97 8.49 -36.55
N GLN A 985 8.21 8.95 -37.53
CA GLN A 985 8.76 9.51 -38.78
C GLN A 985 9.57 10.79 -38.52
N VAL A 986 9.06 11.71 -37.69
CA VAL A 986 9.79 12.92 -37.30
C VAL A 986 11.05 12.58 -36.50
N SER A 987 11.02 11.56 -35.65
CA SER A 987 12.17 11.05 -34.91
C SER A 987 13.22 10.45 -35.85
N HIS A 988 12.80 9.67 -36.85
CA HIS A 988 13.67 9.14 -37.89
C HIS A 988 14.29 10.27 -38.75
N ASP A 989 13.51 11.27 -39.13
CA ASP A 989 14.00 12.44 -39.86
C ASP A 989 14.98 13.29 -39.02
N LEU A 990 14.74 13.39 -37.71
CA LEU A 990 15.65 14.03 -36.76
C LEU A 990 16.95 13.24 -36.58
N MET A 991 16.89 11.91 -36.52
CA MET A 991 18.08 11.05 -36.49
C MET A 991 18.90 11.19 -37.77
N SER A 992 18.24 11.15 -38.93
CA SER A 992 18.89 11.38 -40.23
C SER A 992 19.55 12.76 -40.31
N ARG A 993 18.86 13.83 -39.89
CA ARG A 993 19.45 15.19 -39.79
C ARG A 993 20.58 15.28 -38.78
N THR A 994 20.52 14.50 -37.71
CA THR A 994 21.59 14.43 -36.71
C THR A 994 22.82 13.74 -37.28
N GLU A 995 22.66 12.67 -38.05
CA GLU A 995 23.74 12.03 -38.81
C GLU A 995 24.32 12.97 -39.87
N GLU A 996 23.49 13.72 -40.59
CA GLU A 996 23.96 14.76 -41.52
C GLU A 996 24.76 15.85 -40.80
N LEU A 997 24.33 16.29 -39.61
CA LEU A 997 25.04 17.27 -38.78
C LEU A 997 26.35 16.71 -38.22
N VAL A 998 26.39 15.44 -37.82
CA VAL A 998 27.61 14.74 -37.39
C VAL A 998 28.59 14.64 -38.56
N ASN A 999 28.13 14.27 -39.74
CA ASN A 999 28.96 14.24 -40.95
C ASN A 999 29.46 15.63 -41.34
N ALA A 1000 28.61 16.66 -41.26
CA ALA A 1000 28.99 18.06 -41.50
C ALA A 1000 30.01 18.55 -40.46
N ARG A 1001 29.86 18.17 -39.19
CA ARG A 1001 30.82 18.48 -38.11
C ARG A 1001 32.16 17.78 -38.33
N THR A 1002 32.14 16.53 -38.79
CA THR A 1002 33.35 15.77 -39.13
C THR A 1002 34.07 16.41 -40.31
N THR A 1003 33.32 16.80 -41.36
CA THR A 1003 33.86 17.55 -42.51
C THR A 1003 34.40 18.93 -42.10
N SER A 1004 33.74 19.61 -41.17
CA SER A 1004 34.21 20.89 -40.63
C SER A 1004 35.50 20.71 -39.82
N LYS A 1005 35.62 19.62 -39.05
CA LYS A 1005 36.83 19.27 -38.30
C LYS A 1005 38.01 19.00 -39.25
N GLU A 1006 37.79 18.22 -40.31
CA GLU A 1006 38.79 17.99 -41.37
C GLU A 1006 39.22 19.29 -42.06
N ARG A 1007 38.26 20.21 -42.33
CA ARG A 1007 38.58 21.53 -42.88
C ARG A 1007 39.36 22.42 -41.91
N THR A 1008 39.06 22.35 -40.61
CA THR A 1008 39.82 23.06 -39.57
C THR A 1008 41.24 22.52 -39.47
N GLU A 1009 41.42 21.20 -39.47
CA GLU A 1009 42.75 20.56 -39.50
C GLU A 1009 43.53 20.94 -40.77
N ALA A 1010 42.88 21.00 -41.93
CA ALA A 1010 43.50 21.49 -43.16
C ALA A 1010 43.87 22.99 -43.10
N LEU A 1011 43.05 23.82 -42.45
CA LEU A 1011 43.33 25.25 -42.22
C LEU A 1011 44.50 25.44 -41.25
N GLU A 1012 44.61 24.60 -40.22
CA GLU A 1012 45.74 24.55 -39.29
C GLU A 1012 47.04 24.24 -40.04
N GLN A 1013 47.01 23.24 -40.93
CA GLN A 1013 48.13 22.87 -41.79
C GLN A 1013 48.53 24.02 -42.73
N VAL A 1014 47.57 24.69 -43.36
CA VAL A 1014 47.82 25.87 -44.21
C VAL A 1014 48.38 27.03 -43.40
N SER A 1015 47.92 27.24 -42.16
CA SER A 1015 48.43 28.25 -41.24
C SER A 1015 49.89 28.00 -40.86
N GLN A 1016 50.25 26.74 -40.58
CA GLN A 1016 51.63 26.32 -40.31
C GLN A 1016 52.54 26.50 -41.54
N ASP A 1017 52.06 26.14 -42.74
CA ASP A 1017 52.78 26.39 -44.00
C ASP A 1017 52.98 27.89 -44.27
N LEU A 1018 51.97 28.72 -43.97
CA LEU A 1018 52.07 30.18 -44.07
C LEU A 1018 53.06 30.76 -43.06
N ALA A 1019 53.09 30.25 -41.84
CA ALA A 1019 54.07 30.64 -40.82
C ALA A 1019 55.50 30.30 -41.27
N SER A 1020 55.72 29.09 -41.79
CA SER A 1020 57.00 28.66 -42.35
C SER A 1020 57.44 29.53 -43.54
N ARG A 1021 56.54 29.82 -44.49
CA ARG A 1021 56.82 30.75 -45.61
C ARG A 1021 57.09 32.18 -45.16
N THR A 1022 56.42 32.63 -44.09
CA THR A 1022 56.66 33.95 -43.50
C THR A 1022 58.05 34.01 -42.90
N GLU A 1023 58.50 32.95 -42.24
CA GLU A 1023 59.86 32.82 -41.70
C GLU A 1023 60.92 32.79 -42.82
N GLU A 1024 60.67 32.05 -43.91
CA GLU A 1024 61.52 32.09 -45.12
C GLU A 1024 61.60 33.51 -45.71
N LEU A 1025 60.47 34.22 -45.81
CA LEU A 1025 60.43 35.59 -46.31
C LEU A 1025 61.19 36.57 -45.40
N VAL A 1026 61.09 36.40 -44.08
CA VAL A 1026 61.87 37.18 -43.10
C VAL A 1026 63.36 36.91 -43.28
N ASN A 1027 63.78 35.64 -43.39
CA ASN A 1027 65.18 35.28 -43.64
C ASN A 1027 65.69 35.83 -44.97
N THR A 1028 64.88 35.75 -46.03
CA THR A 1028 65.22 36.29 -47.35
C THR A 1028 65.35 37.81 -47.32
N ARG A 1029 64.48 38.50 -46.58
CA ARG A 1029 64.54 39.96 -46.37
C ARG A 1029 65.80 40.36 -45.61
N THR A 1030 66.20 39.59 -44.60
CA THR A 1030 67.46 39.82 -43.87
C THR A 1030 68.66 39.65 -44.78
N LEU A 1031 68.69 38.61 -45.61
CA LEU A 1031 69.75 38.37 -46.60
C LEU A 1031 69.82 39.46 -47.67
N LEU A 1032 68.67 39.98 -48.11
CA LEU A 1032 68.58 41.11 -49.03
C LEU A 1032 69.10 42.40 -48.39
N LYS A 1033 68.84 42.62 -47.11
CA LYS A 1033 69.35 43.75 -46.35
C LYS A 1033 70.88 43.69 -46.26
N GLU A 1034 71.44 42.53 -45.90
CA GLU A 1034 72.90 42.30 -45.88
C GLU A 1034 73.54 42.52 -47.27
N ARG A 1035 72.91 42.01 -48.33
CA ARG A 1035 73.39 42.27 -49.71
C ARG A 1035 73.29 43.73 -50.12
N THR A 1036 72.28 44.45 -49.65
CA THR A 1036 72.13 45.90 -49.91
C THR A 1036 73.21 46.68 -49.19
N GLU A 1037 73.49 46.35 -47.93
CA GLU A 1037 74.58 46.94 -47.14
C GLU A 1037 75.95 46.64 -47.78
N MET A 1038 76.15 45.43 -48.32
CA MET A 1038 77.33 45.09 -49.10
C MET A 1038 77.43 45.90 -50.41
N LEU A 1039 76.33 46.10 -51.13
CA LEU A 1039 76.32 46.92 -52.35
C LEU A 1039 76.57 48.40 -52.05
N GLU A 1040 76.07 48.92 -50.93
CA GLU A 1040 76.38 50.26 -50.45
C GLU A 1040 77.85 50.39 -50.05
N GLN A 1041 78.45 49.35 -49.46
CA GLN A 1041 79.88 49.31 -49.19
C GLN A 1041 80.69 49.29 -50.49
N VAL A 1042 80.34 48.43 -51.45
CA VAL A 1042 80.99 48.40 -52.76
C VAL A 1042 80.84 49.73 -53.50
N SER A 1043 79.68 50.38 -53.41
CA SER A 1043 79.44 51.71 -53.99
C SER A 1043 80.33 52.78 -53.34
N ARG A 1044 80.48 52.74 -52.01
CA ARG A 1044 81.40 53.61 -51.27
C ARG A 1044 82.86 53.34 -51.64
N ASP A 1045 83.25 52.08 -51.80
CA ASP A 1045 84.59 51.69 -52.22
C ASP A 1045 84.87 52.12 -53.68
N LEU A 1046 83.87 52.00 -54.57
CA LEU A 1046 83.97 52.49 -55.95
C LEU A 1046 84.06 54.02 -56.02
N ALA A 1047 83.33 54.73 -55.14
CA ALA A 1047 83.41 56.18 -55.02
C ALA A 1047 84.80 56.61 -54.53
N ALA A 1048 85.35 55.92 -53.53
CA ALA A 1048 86.71 56.14 -53.03
C ALA A 1048 87.77 55.84 -54.11
N SER A 1049 87.65 54.74 -54.87
CA SER A 1049 88.53 54.44 -56.00
C SER A 1049 88.37 55.45 -57.16
N ASN A 1050 87.19 56.01 -57.39
CA ASN A 1050 87.00 57.09 -58.36
C ASN A 1050 87.64 58.41 -57.90
N GLU A 1051 87.67 58.67 -56.60
CA GLU A 1051 88.34 59.81 -56.00
C GLU A 1051 89.87 59.65 -56.03
N GLU A 1052 90.38 58.43 -55.84
CA GLU A 1052 91.77 58.04 -56.11
C GLU A 1052 92.13 58.16 -57.61
N LEU A 1053 91.25 57.77 -58.53
CA LEU A 1053 91.45 57.95 -59.97
C LEU A 1053 91.38 59.43 -60.39
N ALA A 1054 90.58 60.26 -59.71
CA ALA A 1054 90.52 61.70 -59.93
C ALA A 1054 91.81 62.39 -59.46
N THR A 1055 92.37 61.98 -58.32
CA THR A 1055 93.67 62.45 -57.83
C THR A 1055 94.85 61.90 -58.66
N LEU A 1056 94.74 60.69 -59.23
CA LEU A 1056 95.68 60.19 -60.24
C LEU A 1056 95.61 60.97 -61.56
N ARG A 1057 94.43 61.47 -61.94
CA ARG A 1057 94.24 62.35 -63.11
C ARG A 1057 94.78 63.75 -62.90
N GLU A 1058 94.78 64.28 -61.68
CA GLU A 1058 95.44 65.57 -61.38
C GLU A 1058 96.97 65.47 -61.37
N THR A 1059 97.53 64.31 -61.00
CA THR A 1059 98.99 64.05 -61.06
C THR A 1059 99.49 63.72 -62.48
N LEU A 1060 98.59 63.43 -63.43
CA LEU A 1060 98.87 63.18 -64.84
C LEU A 1060 98.65 64.39 -65.77
N LYS A 1061 98.57 65.63 -65.24
CA LYS A 1061 98.66 66.85 -66.08
C LYS A 1061 100.10 67.05 -66.58
N PRO A 1062 100.39 66.94 -67.90
CA PRO A 1062 101.68 67.31 -68.45
C PRO A 1062 101.75 68.83 -68.60
N ASN A 1063 102.88 69.41 -68.18
CA ASN A 1063 103.33 70.71 -68.69
C ASN A 1063 103.55 70.58 -70.21
N GLY A 1064 102.77 71.31 -71.00
CA GLY A 1064 102.85 71.36 -72.47
C GLY A 1064 101.64 72.04 -73.06
#